data_AF-A0A428U182-F1
#
_entry.id   AF-A0A428U182-F1
#
_cell.length_a   1.000
_cell.length_b   1.000
_cell.length_c   1.000
_cell.angle_alpha   90.00
_cell.angle_beta   90.00
_cell.angle_gamma   90.00
#
_symmetry.space_group_name_H-M   'P 1'
#
loop_
_entity.id
_entity.type
_entity.pdbx_description
1 polymer ?
#
loop_
_entity_poly.entity_id
_entity_poly.type
_entity_poly.pdbx_seq_one_letter_code
_entity_poly.pdbx_strand_id
1 'polypeptide(L)'
;MAQLNEPSEAPEAPPKWNNWEPFHKRDTKNAKPGTYYVSGESMEYPPEGAPDTTEHQPAVWFSTKKNAEINEQASDDEKKTRKLTEEDINRLTSLQLVTHSRNHRPENSNDAGSGTWFEIAICKDNGETVKKLANGQSLSWLSHSNWFNAGNSTSNAWCRGRMFTKDDEIFKHLKAGDVISVRISAAPKYRNYAGSGYLVFGFGDGPTMYQTPKVNGSDNNQLPLISVHAQKRRECLMIPANDFSTDMKANIVQGGVDLMGRLLEPHDNGWAVRCHALGPDNADVSVSPNFDLAIELAKNKKKDEKSPIPLLKVVKESAIKPGKKDDDGTATQPKGTPKIIVWDDSEVDKQQVKVQKPDADILIYQMHAPLWTGNLWTEAINNAASQLAKTRRGEDLDHSTIIVIDADDLRADGIRISRGISWEKTMEDVQGNIAKIYDKLWTVSGKEMFGKLVCGVHWLVRFGYEGVLHLRPIQTGEMRPFIFHMVPNMAEGDLLRVYRGRMSGIHLAFVTGLAASLARQPRASNCRMGRTQIGLAIELAIVWSHRFANTGFCKDAKGGLNYPEAKDINNYRTSKTRVIYGDQNKIETRGRWSLFNILQQRQEPVAAEVVKLGTEHLESSIPTAKFGSVQTADRTEIEGYRSTAAVIQEYLNSKPNKPLSIAVFGQPGAGKSFGVKQVIRAVLERGKDWEPIEANISQFLNYSDLVVVFRKIRDTAMSGETPVVLFDEFDSDFDGKRLGWLKYFLAPMQDGQFMDSGFVRPLGHAIFIFIGGTSPTFREFKYNKDVVVAQDVAAQEKATAKEAIKKAANAKRFRDGEISYLSGADQEDAKTAAAKEEEEEKKAIEAATKKKDDAKKKVQELVALLQEDRDLKQTKKPDFVSRLSAHINVKGPNKSDEGDKMFIMRRAMLLQAQLKKHFGVDDVKDIQVDETVLNALLKAEEFSNGTRSIELILKTSRLSGRRRFESSDLASDEQLSMHVEDVPDFHDLIEEPITLAADRPVDVDLYNKIMWSGLSKDQD
;
A
#
# COMPACT_ATOMS: atom_id res chain seq x y z
N MET A 1 47.86 5.82 14.29
CA MET A 1 47.34 6.93 15.13
C MET A 1 47.23 8.18 14.25
N ALA A 2 46.09 8.37 13.59
CA ALA A 2 45.75 9.65 12.98
C ALA A 2 44.80 10.33 13.99
N GLN A 3 45.22 11.50 14.50
CA GLN A 3 44.40 12.30 15.40
C GLN A 3 43.16 12.78 14.63
N LEU A 4 41.99 12.24 15.00
CA LEU A 4 40.70 12.82 14.68
C LEU A 4 40.57 14.11 15.49
N ASN A 5 40.54 15.25 14.81
CA ASN A 5 40.26 16.54 15.43
C ASN A 5 38.87 16.48 16.07
N GLU A 6 38.78 16.86 17.34
CA GLU A 6 37.51 17.11 18.04
C GLU A 6 36.72 18.21 17.31
N PRO A 7 35.41 18.02 17.00
CA PRO A 7 34.61 19.08 16.42
C PRO A 7 34.13 20.03 17.52
N SER A 8 34.99 20.99 17.88
CA SER A 8 34.59 22.24 18.54
C SER A 8 34.17 23.25 17.47
N GLU A 9 32.98 23.08 16.90
CA GLU A 9 32.36 24.10 16.05
C GLU A 9 31.08 24.60 16.71
N ALA A 10 31.03 25.92 16.98
CA ALA A 10 29.80 26.61 17.34
C ALA A 10 28.69 26.27 16.32
N PRO A 11 27.41 26.26 16.71
CA PRO A 11 26.32 25.93 15.79
C PRO A 11 26.44 26.80 14.52
N GLU A 12 26.49 26.15 13.35
CA GLU A 12 26.42 26.85 12.07
C GLU A 12 25.30 27.88 12.14
N ALA A 13 25.53 29.11 11.66
CA ALA A 13 24.48 30.14 11.68
C ALA A 13 23.25 29.65 10.89
N PRO A 14 22.02 30.02 11.29
CA PRO A 14 20.83 29.66 10.54
C PRO A 14 20.98 30.08 9.07
N PRO A 15 20.40 29.32 8.13
CA PRO A 15 20.34 29.67 6.71
C PRO A 15 19.95 31.15 6.51
N LYS A 16 20.95 32.01 6.23
CA LYS A 16 20.76 33.48 6.18
C LYS A 16 19.70 33.91 5.17
N TRP A 17 19.48 33.11 4.12
CA TRP A 17 18.55 33.35 3.02
C TRP A 17 17.06 33.13 3.38
N ASN A 18 16.73 32.67 4.59
CA ASN A 18 15.33 32.56 5.04
C ASN A 18 14.88 33.68 5.99
N ASN A 19 15.77 34.59 6.40
CA ASN A 19 15.48 35.67 7.36
C ASN A 19 14.81 35.17 8.66
N TRP A 20 15.27 34.06 9.22
CA TRP A 20 14.70 33.51 10.46
C TRP A 20 15.12 34.28 11.70
N GLU A 21 14.19 34.51 12.61
CA GLU A 21 14.39 35.09 13.92
C GLU A 21 14.34 34.03 15.04
N PRO A 22 15.13 34.17 16.12
CA PRO A 22 15.02 33.27 17.26
C PRO A 22 13.62 33.27 17.89
N PHE A 23 13.14 32.09 18.32
CA PHE A 23 11.79 31.90 18.87
C PHE A 23 11.42 32.83 20.05
N HIS A 24 12.40 33.27 20.84
CA HIS A 24 12.18 34.20 21.95
C HIS A 24 11.91 35.65 21.51
N LYS A 25 12.18 36.01 20.25
CA LYS A 25 11.92 37.35 19.68
C LYS A 25 10.57 37.43 18.97
N ARG A 26 9.71 36.42 19.10
CA ARG A 26 8.47 36.36 18.34
C ARG A 26 7.51 37.50 18.67
N ASP A 27 7.09 38.22 17.63
CA ASP A 27 5.93 39.11 17.69
C ASP A 27 4.76 38.39 17.05
N THR A 28 3.92 37.76 17.86
CA THR A 28 2.76 37.02 17.36
C THR A 28 1.90 37.90 16.47
N LYS A 29 1.69 39.19 16.81
CA LYS A 29 0.78 40.14 16.13
C LYS A 29 1.13 40.38 14.67
N ASN A 30 2.41 40.53 14.35
CA ASN A 30 2.87 40.85 12.98
C ASN A 30 3.70 39.74 12.33
N ALA A 31 3.72 38.55 12.93
CA ALA A 31 4.51 37.43 12.45
C ALA A 31 4.11 36.98 11.04
N LYS A 32 5.13 36.72 10.22
CA LYS A 32 4.98 36.02 8.94
C LYS A 32 5.21 34.52 9.16
N PRO A 33 4.51 33.62 8.44
CA PRO A 33 4.77 32.20 8.58
C PRO A 33 6.17 31.78 8.08
N GLY A 34 6.82 30.87 8.81
CA GLY A 34 8.17 30.40 8.52
C GLY A 34 9.29 31.29 9.08
N THR A 35 9.01 32.17 10.06
CA THR A 35 9.97 33.18 10.53
C THR A 35 10.74 32.77 11.79
N TYR A 36 10.18 31.95 12.69
CA TYR A 36 10.80 31.72 14.01
C TYR A 36 11.44 30.35 14.15
N TYR A 37 12.55 30.25 14.88
CA TYR A 37 13.22 28.95 15.07
C TYR A 37 13.80 28.72 16.47
N VAL A 38 13.94 27.43 16.79
CA VAL A 38 14.76 26.90 17.90
C VAL A 38 15.84 26.01 17.28
N SER A 39 17.10 26.19 17.69
CA SER A 39 18.22 25.42 17.14
C SER A 39 18.75 24.35 18.09
N GLY A 40 19.33 23.29 17.52
CA GLY A 40 20.17 22.30 18.19
C GLY A 40 21.61 22.34 17.68
N GLU A 41 22.55 22.02 18.58
CA GLU A 41 23.99 21.91 18.31
C GLU A 41 24.36 20.54 17.74
N SER A 42 25.64 20.27 17.51
CA SER A 42 26.09 18.98 17.00
C SER A 42 25.80 17.84 17.99
N MET A 43 25.30 16.71 17.49
CA MET A 43 25.03 15.51 18.27
C MET A 43 25.23 14.25 17.43
N GLU A 44 25.86 13.25 18.03
CA GLU A 44 25.92 11.88 17.51
C GLU A 44 25.09 10.93 18.37
N TYR A 45 24.37 10.00 17.73
CA TYR A 45 23.54 9.03 18.41
C TYR A 45 23.53 7.64 17.74
N PRO A 46 23.71 6.53 18.47
CA PRO A 46 24.12 6.48 19.88
C PRO A 46 25.54 7.05 20.07
N PRO A 47 25.92 7.45 21.30
CA PRO A 47 27.27 7.93 21.59
C PRO A 47 28.36 6.95 21.15
N GLU A 48 29.54 7.46 20.79
CA GLU A 48 30.68 6.62 20.42
C GLU A 48 31.02 5.64 21.57
N GLY A 49 31.25 4.37 21.24
CA GLY A 49 31.51 3.32 22.23
C GLY A 49 30.30 2.76 22.99
N ALA A 50 29.08 3.28 22.78
CA ALA A 50 27.87 2.68 23.32
C ALA A 50 27.66 1.25 22.77
N PRO A 51 27.23 0.28 23.60
CA PRO A 51 26.94 -1.07 23.14
C PRO A 51 25.79 -1.06 22.14
N ASP A 52 25.82 -1.97 21.16
CA ASP A 52 24.70 -2.17 20.24
C ASP A 52 23.48 -2.62 21.04
N THR A 53 22.47 -1.74 21.16
CA THR A 53 21.21 -2.06 21.80
C THR A 53 20.32 -2.85 20.85
N THR A 54 19.57 -3.82 21.39
CA THR A 54 18.57 -4.58 20.63
C THR A 54 17.29 -3.78 20.38
N GLU A 55 17.03 -2.76 21.20
CA GLU A 55 15.84 -1.93 21.12
C GLU A 55 16.15 -0.49 20.73
N HIS A 56 15.16 0.13 20.10
CA HIS A 56 15.15 1.55 19.79
C HIS A 56 14.92 2.38 21.07
N GLN A 57 15.84 3.29 21.36
CA GLN A 57 15.62 4.37 22.32
C GLN A 57 15.94 5.70 21.63
N PRO A 58 15.05 6.71 21.66
CA PRO A 58 15.35 8.02 21.10
C PRO A 58 16.02 8.91 22.16
N ALA A 59 17.02 9.71 21.76
CA ALA A 59 17.66 10.68 22.64
C ALA A 59 17.13 12.10 22.40
N VAL A 60 16.95 12.87 23.47
CA VAL A 60 16.57 14.29 23.38
C VAL A 60 17.76 15.08 22.82
N TRP A 61 17.57 15.73 21.68
CA TRP A 61 18.60 16.54 21.05
C TRP A 61 18.51 18.01 21.48
N PHE A 62 17.38 18.66 21.23
CA PHE A 62 17.11 20.02 21.70
C PHE A 62 15.61 20.24 21.91
N SER A 63 15.26 21.32 22.61
CA SER A 63 13.85 21.64 22.88
C SER A 63 13.61 23.14 22.95
N THR A 64 12.34 23.50 22.86
CA THR A 64 11.85 24.88 23.14
C THR A 64 12.24 25.37 24.54
N LYS A 65 12.54 24.47 25.48
CA LYS A 65 13.01 24.80 26.84
C LYS A 65 14.54 24.98 26.93
N LYS A 66 15.35 24.13 26.30
CA LYS A 66 16.82 24.14 26.50
C LYS A 66 17.48 25.44 25.98
N ASN A 67 16.89 26.05 24.96
CA ASN A 67 17.27 27.40 24.49
C ASN A 67 16.85 28.53 25.46
N ALA A 68 16.03 28.23 26.47
CA ALA A 68 15.61 29.18 27.50
C ALA A 68 16.58 29.27 28.68
N GLU A 69 17.53 28.34 28.83
CA GLU A 69 18.45 28.25 29.97
C GLU A 69 19.82 28.91 29.69
N ILE A 70 20.05 29.47 28.50
CA ILE A 70 21.31 30.14 28.12
C ILE A 70 21.59 31.42 28.95
N ASN A 71 20.68 31.84 29.85
CA ASN A 71 20.94 32.95 30.76
C ASN A 71 20.12 32.85 32.06
N GLU A 72 20.71 32.34 33.15
CA GLU A 72 20.07 32.31 34.49
C GLU A 72 19.68 33.71 35.02
N GLN A 73 20.27 34.77 34.42
CA GLN A 73 20.03 36.18 34.72
C GLN A 73 18.85 36.81 33.94
N ALA A 74 18.13 36.04 33.11
CA ALA A 74 16.97 36.54 32.36
C ALA A 74 15.78 36.90 33.28
N SER A 75 15.08 37.99 32.95
CA SER A 75 13.90 38.46 33.72
C SER A 75 12.73 37.46 33.64
N ASP A 76 11.78 37.53 34.60
CA ASP A 76 10.60 36.66 34.60
C ASP A 76 9.70 36.83 33.36
N ASP A 77 9.70 38.03 32.77
CA ASP A 77 9.00 38.31 31.51
C ASP A 77 9.71 37.68 30.30
N GLU A 78 11.05 37.67 30.28
CA GLU A 78 11.83 36.92 29.26
C GLU A 78 11.69 35.40 29.40
N LYS A 79 11.51 34.89 30.62
CA LYS A 79 11.23 33.46 30.85
C LYS A 79 9.82 33.09 30.39
N LYS A 80 8.84 33.99 30.53
CA LYS A 80 7.47 33.82 29.98
C LYS A 80 7.44 33.83 28.45
N THR A 81 8.17 34.74 27.80
CA THR A 81 8.26 34.78 26.32
C THR A 81 9.01 33.59 25.72
N ARG A 82 9.56 32.66 26.52
CA ARG A 82 10.24 31.44 26.01
C ARG A 82 9.35 30.20 25.99
N LYS A 83 8.17 30.22 26.63
CA LYS A 83 7.20 29.11 26.60
C LYS A 83 6.10 29.35 25.56
N LEU A 84 5.45 28.29 25.10
CA LEU A 84 4.24 28.39 24.26
C LEU A 84 3.06 28.87 25.11
N THR A 85 2.54 30.06 24.78
CA THR A 85 1.32 30.62 25.37
C THR A 85 0.07 30.14 24.62
N GLU A 86 -1.11 30.38 25.19
CA GLU A 86 -2.38 30.07 24.52
C GLU A 86 -2.57 30.89 23.22
N GLU A 87 -2.12 32.15 23.22
CA GLU A 87 -2.11 32.99 22.01
C GLU A 87 -1.17 32.43 20.94
N ASP A 88 0.02 31.96 21.33
CA ASP A 88 0.97 31.32 20.41
C ASP A 88 0.33 30.11 19.74
N ILE A 89 -0.29 29.21 20.53
CA ILE A 89 -0.91 27.98 20.02
C ILE A 89 -2.05 28.30 19.07
N ASN A 90 -2.86 29.33 19.37
CA ASN A 90 -3.96 29.75 18.51
C ASN A 90 -3.47 30.25 17.15
N ARG A 91 -2.35 30.98 17.11
CA ARG A 91 -1.83 31.61 15.88
C ARG A 91 -0.75 30.81 15.16
N LEU A 92 -0.25 29.74 15.75
CA LEU A 92 0.73 28.85 15.13
C LEU A 92 0.10 28.15 13.91
N THR A 93 0.54 28.46 12.70
CA THR A 93 0.01 27.86 11.47
C THR A 93 0.75 26.59 11.07
N SER A 94 2.04 26.52 11.37
CA SER A 94 2.91 25.45 10.88
C SER A 94 4.11 25.18 11.80
N LEU A 95 4.58 23.93 11.79
CA LEU A 95 5.75 23.45 12.52
C LEU A 95 6.57 22.52 11.61
N GLN A 96 7.87 22.77 11.45
CA GLN A 96 8.74 21.91 10.63
C GLN A 96 10.16 21.84 11.19
N LEU A 97 10.75 20.65 11.19
CA LEU A 97 12.16 20.46 11.51
C LEU A 97 12.99 20.48 10.23
N VAL A 98 14.13 21.17 10.25
CA VAL A 98 15.16 21.15 9.20
C VAL A 98 16.47 20.75 9.86
N THR A 99 17.20 19.79 9.30
CA THR A 99 18.46 19.31 9.87
C THR A 99 19.59 19.38 8.86
N HIS A 100 20.82 19.56 9.34
CA HIS A 100 22.05 19.32 8.61
C HIS A 100 22.68 18.07 9.21
N SER A 101 22.43 16.92 8.59
CA SER A 101 22.68 15.61 9.19
C SER A 101 23.12 14.56 8.17
N ARG A 102 23.68 13.47 8.68
CA ARG A 102 24.10 12.29 7.91
C ARG A 102 23.83 11.01 8.69
N ASN A 103 23.72 9.92 7.97
CA ASN A 103 23.76 8.58 8.56
C ASN A 103 25.21 8.05 8.57
N HIS A 104 25.53 7.20 9.53
CA HIS A 104 26.75 6.40 9.55
C HIS A 104 26.35 4.93 9.36
N ARG A 105 27.02 4.26 8.42
CA ARG A 105 26.64 2.95 7.90
C ARG A 105 27.49 1.86 8.57
N PRO A 106 26.93 0.71 9.00
CA PRO A 106 27.70 -0.52 9.12
C PRO A 106 28.11 -0.99 7.71
N GLU A 107 29.35 -1.46 7.53
CA GLU A 107 29.89 -1.90 6.25
C GLU A 107 28.86 -2.74 5.46
N ASN A 108 28.62 -2.41 4.18
CA ASN A 108 27.79 -3.14 3.20
C ASN A 108 26.25 -2.97 3.17
N SER A 109 25.55 -2.17 4.00
CA SER A 109 24.07 -2.00 3.83
C SER A 109 23.56 -1.09 2.67
N ASN A 110 22.96 -1.62 1.60
CA ASN A 110 22.30 -0.85 0.51
C ASN A 110 21.05 -0.04 0.96
N ASP A 111 20.80 0.03 2.28
CA ASP A 111 19.62 0.60 2.94
C ASP A 111 19.91 1.95 3.66
N ALA A 112 21.04 2.59 3.38
CA ALA A 112 21.47 3.83 4.05
C ALA A 112 20.35 4.90 4.09
N GLY A 113 20.17 5.56 5.23
CA GLY A 113 19.11 6.56 5.46
C GLY A 113 17.80 5.99 6.05
N SER A 114 17.48 4.72 5.84
CA SER A 114 16.28 4.11 6.43
C SER A 114 16.41 3.84 7.94
N GLY A 115 17.62 3.65 8.46
CA GLY A 115 17.88 3.31 9.86
C GLY A 115 18.11 4.50 10.80
N THR A 116 18.01 5.75 10.33
CA THR A 116 18.29 6.96 11.15
C THR A 116 17.23 8.03 10.88
N TRP A 117 16.62 8.58 11.92
CA TRP A 117 15.52 9.53 11.80
C TRP A 117 15.47 10.53 12.95
N PHE A 118 14.55 11.49 12.84
CA PHE A 118 14.26 12.49 13.84
C PHE A 118 12.78 12.50 14.20
N GLU A 119 12.50 12.80 15.46
CA GLU A 119 11.16 12.80 16.04
C GLU A 119 10.86 14.15 16.69
N ILE A 120 9.59 14.50 16.73
CA ILE A 120 9.07 15.65 17.47
C ILE A 120 8.13 15.13 18.54
N ALA A 121 8.34 15.52 19.79
CA ALA A 121 7.56 15.06 20.93
C ALA A 121 7.03 16.23 21.76
N ILE A 122 5.83 16.07 22.31
CA ILE A 122 5.28 16.98 23.33
C ILE A 122 5.67 16.43 24.70
N CYS A 123 6.46 17.20 25.45
CA CYS A 123 7.02 16.80 26.73
C CYS A 123 6.38 17.58 27.91
N LYS A 124 6.58 17.04 29.12
CA LYS A 124 6.34 17.77 30.38
C LYS A 124 7.38 18.89 30.56
N ASP A 125 7.25 19.68 31.62
CA ASP A 125 8.11 20.84 31.92
C ASP A 125 9.61 20.54 32.00
N ASN A 126 10.05 19.29 32.12
CA ASN A 126 11.47 18.93 32.05
C ASN A 126 12.01 18.89 30.61
N GLY A 127 11.16 18.82 29.59
CA GLY A 127 11.55 18.67 28.19
C GLY A 127 12.02 17.25 27.80
N GLU A 128 12.11 16.35 28.77
CA GLU A 128 12.66 14.99 28.58
C GLU A 128 11.57 13.93 28.55
N THR A 129 10.59 14.02 29.46
CA THR A 129 9.52 13.03 29.58
C THR A 129 8.38 13.35 28.62
N VAL A 130 8.16 12.48 27.63
CA VAL A 130 7.02 12.60 26.68
C VAL A 130 5.72 12.49 27.45
N LYS A 131 4.76 13.35 27.11
CA LYS A 131 3.39 13.22 27.58
C LYS A 131 2.74 12.00 26.94
N LYS A 132 1.96 11.27 27.74
CA LYS A 132 1.20 10.11 27.26
C LYS A 132 -0.30 10.36 27.37
N LEU A 133 -1.07 9.79 26.45
CA LEU A 133 -2.53 9.68 26.53
C LEU A 133 -2.93 8.67 27.61
N ALA A 134 -4.22 8.66 27.99
CA ALA A 134 -4.74 7.75 29.02
C ALA A 134 -4.58 6.26 28.66
N ASN A 135 -4.60 5.94 27.37
CA ASN A 135 -4.36 4.58 26.84
C ASN A 135 -2.85 4.20 26.78
N GLY A 136 -1.97 5.09 27.23
CA GLY A 136 -0.52 4.91 27.29
C GLY A 136 0.25 5.26 26.02
N GLN A 137 -0.42 5.79 24.98
CA GLN A 137 0.27 6.24 23.77
C GLN A 137 1.10 7.50 24.01
N SER A 138 2.33 7.54 23.47
CA SER A 138 3.25 8.68 23.55
C SER A 138 2.86 9.77 22.54
N LEU A 139 2.87 11.03 22.96
CA LEU A 139 2.68 12.19 22.08
C LEU A 139 3.98 12.50 21.31
N SER A 140 4.29 11.66 20.33
CA SER A 140 5.46 11.74 19.47
C SER A 140 5.11 11.49 18.01
N TRP A 141 5.82 12.17 17.10
CA TRP A 141 5.61 12.15 15.65
C TRP A 141 6.93 12.03 14.89
N LEU A 142 6.92 11.29 13.78
CA LEU A 142 8.07 11.21 12.88
C LEU A 142 8.22 12.54 12.12
N SER A 143 9.42 13.11 12.17
CA SER A 143 9.76 14.27 11.34
C SER A 143 10.22 13.83 9.95
N HIS A 144 11.35 13.13 9.88
CA HIS A 144 11.94 12.60 8.64
C HIS A 144 13.10 11.66 8.95
N SER A 145 13.52 10.91 7.94
CA SER A 145 14.77 10.13 7.95
C SER A 145 15.89 10.90 7.22
N ASN A 146 17.15 10.58 7.52
CA ASN A 146 18.28 11.16 6.78
C ASN A 146 18.22 10.77 5.29
N TRP A 147 18.74 11.65 4.42
CA TRP A 147 18.93 11.32 3.01
C TRP A 147 19.86 10.11 2.82
N PHE A 148 19.71 9.44 1.68
CA PHE A 148 20.68 8.47 1.21
C PHE A 148 21.98 9.20 0.82
N ASN A 149 23.13 8.75 1.34
CA ASN A 149 24.45 9.23 0.95
C ASN A 149 25.28 8.02 0.52
N ALA A 150 25.77 8.01 -0.72
CA ALA A 150 26.58 6.92 -1.24
C ALA A 150 28.07 7.19 -0.93
N GLY A 151 28.74 6.23 -0.28
CA GLY A 151 30.18 6.26 -0.03
C GLY A 151 30.58 6.74 1.37
N ASN A 152 31.90 6.82 1.62
CA ASN A 152 32.52 7.32 2.86
C ASN A 152 32.38 8.84 3.03
N SER A 153 31.31 9.44 2.50
CA SER A 153 31.12 10.88 2.59
C SER A 153 30.89 11.28 4.04
N THR A 154 31.82 12.05 4.56
CA THR A 154 31.74 12.68 5.88
C THR A 154 31.00 14.03 5.80
N SER A 155 30.39 14.40 4.69
CA SER A 155 29.61 15.65 4.65
C SER A 155 28.17 15.43 5.11
N ASN A 156 27.70 16.34 5.95
CA ASN A 156 26.29 16.45 6.28
C ASN A 156 25.50 16.93 5.06
N ALA A 157 24.22 16.55 5.00
CA ALA A 157 23.30 17.03 3.99
C ALA A 157 22.10 17.68 4.67
N TRP A 158 21.59 18.74 4.06
CA TRP A 158 20.40 19.38 4.58
C TRP A 158 19.14 18.56 4.26
N CYS A 159 18.38 18.24 5.29
CA CYS A 159 17.14 17.48 5.23
C CYS A 159 15.95 18.35 5.66
N ARG A 160 14.86 18.33 4.89
CA ARG A 160 13.60 18.95 5.27
C ARG A 160 12.68 17.91 5.87
N GLY A 161 12.25 18.15 7.11
CA GLY A 161 11.28 17.34 7.80
C GLY A 161 9.84 17.51 7.30
N ARG A 162 8.97 16.64 7.76
CA ARG A 162 7.52 16.80 7.62
C ARG A 162 7.07 18.15 8.18
N MET A 163 6.27 18.87 7.40
CA MET A 163 5.55 20.06 7.84
C MET A 163 4.27 19.59 8.54
N PHE A 164 4.08 20.02 9.78
CA PHE A 164 2.84 19.86 10.52
C PHE A 164 2.03 21.14 10.40
N THR A 165 0.73 21.01 10.18
CA THR A 165 -0.22 22.13 10.03
C THR A 165 -1.37 21.97 11.02
N LYS A 166 -2.24 22.99 11.14
CA LYS A 166 -3.40 22.97 12.06
C LYS A 166 -4.33 21.76 11.94
N ASP A 167 -4.29 21.06 10.80
CA ASP A 167 -5.09 19.86 10.56
C ASP A 167 -4.44 18.57 11.11
N ASP A 168 -3.15 18.61 11.49
CA ASP A 168 -2.43 17.48 12.10
C ASP A 168 -2.73 17.33 13.61
N GLU A 169 -2.75 16.08 14.09
CA GLU A 169 -3.08 15.76 15.49
C GLU A 169 -2.17 16.39 16.54
N ILE A 170 -0.91 16.68 16.20
CA ILE A 170 0.03 17.36 17.11
C ILE A 170 -0.54 18.67 17.65
N PHE A 171 -1.30 19.42 16.83
CA PHE A 171 -1.91 20.69 17.25
C PHE A 171 -3.12 20.49 18.17
N LYS A 172 -3.81 19.34 18.08
CA LYS A 172 -4.96 19.03 18.95
C LYS A 172 -4.54 18.76 20.40
N HIS A 173 -3.30 18.30 20.61
CA HIS A 173 -2.79 17.93 21.92
C HIS A 173 -1.87 18.97 22.57
N LEU A 174 -1.50 20.03 21.83
CA LEU A 174 -0.63 21.09 22.32
C LEU A 174 -1.39 22.00 23.31
N LYS A 175 -0.85 22.16 24.52
CA LYS A 175 -1.41 23.03 25.57
C LYS A 175 -0.44 24.13 25.98
N ALA A 176 -0.96 25.22 26.55
CA ALA A 176 -0.14 26.30 27.07
C ALA A 176 0.85 25.76 28.12
N GLY A 177 2.12 26.15 28.00
CA GLY A 177 3.21 25.67 28.85
C GLY A 177 3.95 24.42 28.33
N ASP A 178 3.45 23.77 27.27
CA ASP A 178 4.05 22.55 26.74
C ASP A 178 5.43 22.81 26.13
N VAL A 179 6.33 21.83 26.30
CA VAL A 179 7.66 21.84 25.70
C VAL A 179 7.66 20.93 24.49
N ILE A 180 7.95 21.48 23.32
CA ILE A 180 8.23 20.69 22.12
C ILE A 180 9.71 20.34 22.11
N SER A 181 10.00 19.05 22.05
CA SER A 181 11.36 18.49 22.02
C SER A 181 11.61 17.77 20.69
N VAL A 182 12.81 17.98 20.15
CA VAL A 182 13.34 17.26 18.99
C VAL A 182 14.23 16.13 19.48
N ARG A 183 14.04 14.94 18.93
CA ARG A 183 14.79 13.75 19.30
C ARG A 183 15.52 13.17 18.10
N ILE A 184 16.73 12.69 18.36
CA ILE A 184 17.57 12.00 17.39
C ILE A 184 17.46 10.50 17.64
N SER A 185 17.30 9.75 16.55
CA SER A 185 16.99 8.32 16.60
C SER A 185 17.81 7.54 15.58
N ALA A 186 18.18 6.32 15.99
CA ALA A 186 18.83 5.33 15.15
C ALA A 186 18.27 3.93 15.46
N ALA A 187 18.19 3.09 14.42
CA ALA A 187 17.92 1.67 14.53
C ALA A 187 19.15 0.92 15.08
N PRO A 188 18.99 -0.31 15.60
CA PRO A 188 20.11 -1.14 16.02
C PRO A 188 21.20 -1.22 14.93
N LYS A 189 22.47 -1.07 15.31
CA LYS A 189 23.66 -1.04 14.42
C LYS A 189 23.80 0.19 13.50
N TYR A 190 22.92 1.18 13.59
CA TYR A 190 23.04 2.45 12.87
C TYR A 190 23.50 3.56 13.82
N ARG A 191 24.21 4.56 13.28
CA ARG A 191 24.44 5.82 13.97
C ARG A 191 23.94 7.00 13.14
N ASN A 192 23.37 7.97 13.83
CA ASN A 192 22.84 9.21 13.29
C ASN A 192 23.71 10.36 13.78
N TYR A 193 24.19 11.19 12.86
CA TYR A 193 24.97 12.37 13.17
C TYR A 193 24.23 13.61 12.67
N ALA A 194 24.04 14.58 13.54
CA ALA A 194 23.43 15.85 13.20
C ALA A 194 24.41 16.96 13.58
N GLY A 195 24.85 17.78 12.62
CA GLY A 195 25.72 18.93 12.90
C GLY A 195 24.95 20.14 13.40
N SER A 196 23.78 20.40 12.81
CA SER A 196 22.87 21.46 13.25
C SER A 196 21.42 21.11 12.93
N GLY A 197 20.47 21.66 13.70
CA GLY A 197 19.04 21.45 13.49
C GLY A 197 18.22 22.67 13.86
N TYR A 198 17.11 22.89 13.16
CA TYR A 198 16.25 24.05 13.28
C TYR A 198 14.79 23.60 13.30
N LEU A 199 14.12 23.76 14.44
CA LEU A 199 12.68 23.62 14.54
C LEU A 199 12.05 24.97 14.23
N VAL A 200 11.40 25.07 13.07
CA VAL A 200 10.84 26.30 12.49
C VAL A 200 9.34 26.37 12.75
N PHE A 201 8.88 27.55 13.18
CA PHE A 201 7.52 27.89 13.54
C PHE A 201 6.97 28.96 12.60
N GLY A 202 5.78 28.73 12.06
CA GLY A 202 5.01 29.74 11.34
C GLY A 202 3.84 30.24 12.18
N PHE A 203 3.66 31.56 12.21
CA PHE A 203 2.53 32.22 12.86
C PHE A 203 1.82 33.12 11.84
N GLY A 204 0.49 33.21 11.91
CA GLY A 204 -0.30 34.09 11.05
C GLY A 204 -1.80 33.81 11.09
N ASP A 205 -2.58 34.69 10.46
CA ASP A 205 -4.04 34.65 10.47
C ASP A 205 -4.57 34.05 9.15
N GLY A 206 -4.44 32.73 8.98
CA GLY A 206 -5.05 32.03 7.83
C GLY A 206 -4.37 30.71 7.44
N PRO A 207 -5.12 29.75 6.84
CA PRO A 207 -4.60 28.42 6.52
C PRO A 207 -3.61 28.36 5.32
N THR A 208 -3.45 29.44 4.56
CA THR A 208 -2.68 29.47 3.30
C THR A 208 -1.40 30.29 3.34
N MET A 209 -1.01 30.83 4.50
CA MET A 209 0.16 31.73 4.57
C MET A 209 1.51 31.04 4.80
N TYR A 210 1.60 29.71 4.87
CA TYR A 210 2.88 29.04 5.18
C TYR A 210 3.88 29.11 4.02
N GLN A 211 5.13 29.48 4.32
CA GLN A 211 6.26 29.39 3.38
C GLN A 211 7.14 28.20 3.75
N THR A 212 7.62 27.47 2.75
CA THR A 212 8.54 26.35 3.00
C THR A 212 9.97 26.90 3.16
N PRO A 213 10.64 26.64 4.30
CA PRO A 213 12.08 26.80 4.47
C PRO A 213 12.92 26.48 3.23
N LYS A 214 13.66 27.46 2.70
CA LYS A 214 14.67 27.21 1.67
C LYS A 214 15.89 26.57 2.32
N VAL A 215 16.53 25.65 1.61
CA VAL A 215 17.59 24.82 2.22
C VAL A 215 18.95 25.04 1.58
N ASN A 216 19.01 25.69 0.42
CA ASN A 216 20.26 26.06 -0.24
C ASN A 216 20.29 27.58 -0.46
N GLY A 217 21.43 28.20 -0.14
CA GLY A 217 21.69 29.62 -0.38
C GLY A 217 21.96 29.86 -1.85
N SER A 218 21.15 30.69 -2.48
CA SER A 218 21.26 31.07 -3.88
C SER A 218 22.32 32.15 -4.10
N ASP A 219 23.56 31.92 -3.66
CA ASP A 219 24.65 32.86 -3.97
C ASP A 219 25.64 32.31 -5.01
N ASN A 220 25.64 31.01 -5.31
CA ASN A 220 26.30 30.42 -6.49
C ASN A 220 25.83 28.97 -6.75
N ASN A 221 24.75 28.75 -7.52
CA ASN A 221 24.52 27.56 -8.36
C ASN A 221 23.10 27.54 -8.96
N GLN A 222 23.02 27.18 -10.24
CA GLN A 222 21.81 27.05 -11.05
C GLN A 222 20.85 26.01 -10.44
N LEU A 223 19.55 26.34 -10.34
CA LEU A 223 18.53 25.39 -9.88
C LEU A 223 18.56 24.12 -10.76
N PRO A 224 18.41 22.91 -10.20
CA PRO A 224 18.36 21.70 -10.99
C PRO A 224 17.21 21.81 -12.01
N LEU A 225 17.51 21.54 -13.27
CA LEU A 225 16.56 21.69 -14.36
C LEU A 225 15.92 20.33 -14.69
N ILE A 226 14.59 20.28 -14.73
CA ILE A 226 13.79 19.15 -15.21
C ILE A 226 13.28 19.49 -16.61
N SER A 227 13.62 18.68 -17.61
CA SER A 227 13.12 18.79 -18.98
C SER A 227 12.09 17.71 -19.25
N VAL A 228 10.89 18.10 -19.66
CA VAL A 228 9.75 17.21 -19.89
C VAL A 228 9.41 17.20 -21.37
N HIS A 229 9.29 16.01 -21.95
CA HIS A 229 8.87 15.81 -23.32
C HIS A 229 7.65 14.90 -23.37
N ALA A 230 6.53 15.44 -23.80
CA ALA A 230 5.26 14.71 -23.94
C ALA A 230 4.41 15.34 -25.05
N GLN A 231 3.33 14.68 -25.45
CA GLN A 231 2.38 15.26 -26.40
C GLN A 231 1.62 16.44 -25.77
N LYS A 232 1.35 17.49 -26.56
CA LYS A 232 0.38 18.54 -26.18
C LYS A 232 -1.04 18.02 -26.33
N ARG A 233 -1.88 18.20 -25.31
CA ARG A 233 -3.26 17.69 -25.31
C ARG A 233 -4.23 18.70 -24.70
N ARG A 234 -5.51 18.60 -25.09
CA ARG A 234 -6.63 19.36 -24.52
C ARG A 234 -7.74 18.42 -24.14
N GLU A 235 -8.40 18.71 -23.02
CA GLU A 235 -9.53 17.92 -22.52
C GLU A 235 -10.73 18.81 -22.27
N CYS A 236 -11.92 18.28 -22.50
CA CYS A 236 -13.18 19.00 -22.31
C CYS A 236 -13.92 18.42 -21.11
N LEU A 237 -13.92 19.15 -19.99
CA LEU A 237 -14.64 18.81 -18.77
C LEU A 237 -16.03 19.45 -18.81
N MET A 238 -17.09 18.64 -18.81
CA MET A 238 -18.47 19.14 -18.87
C MET A 238 -19.16 19.02 -17.51
N ILE A 239 -19.67 20.12 -16.94
CA ILE A 239 -20.38 20.14 -15.64
C ILE A 239 -21.87 20.52 -15.86
N PRO A 240 -22.84 19.83 -15.22
CA PRO A 240 -24.24 20.23 -15.23
C PRO A 240 -24.45 21.63 -14.63
N ALA A 241 -25.32 22.45 -15.23
CA ALA A 241 -25.69 23.73 -14.64
C ALA A 241 -26.42 23.56 -13.29
N ASN A 242 -26.15 24.44 -12.33
CA ASN A 242 -26.65 24.34 -10.94
C ASN A 242 -28.16 24.65 -10.78
N ASP A 243 -28.87 24.88 -11.88
CA ASP A 243 -30.21 25.48 -11.94
C ASP A 243 -31.33 24.49 -12.31
N PHE A 244 -31.07 23.18 -12.20
CA PHE A 244 -31.99 22.11 -12.66
C PHE A 244 -32.23 22.10 -14.17
N SER A 245 -31.46 22.88 -14.95
CA SER A 245 -31.43 22.80 -16.41
C SER A 245 -30.75 21.51 -16.90
N THR A 246 -31.10 21.07 -18.12
CA THR A 246 -30.34 20.06 -18.86
C THR A 246 -29.06 20.62 -19.51
N ASP A 247 -28.78 21.91 -19.33
CA ASP A 247 -27.63 22.60 -19.92
C ASP A 247 -26.31 22.16 -19.26
N MET A 248 -25.32 21.88 -20.11
CA MET A 248 -23.98 21.47 -19.69
C MET A 248 -22.97 22.58 -19.98
N LYS A 249 -22.16 22.96 -18.99
CA LYS A 249 -21.06 23.90 -19.16
C LYS A 249 -19.79 23.13 -19.56
N ALA A 250 -19.34 23.31 -20.80
CA ALA A 250 -18.07 22.77 -21.27
C ALA A 250 -16.90 23.65 -20.79
N ASN A 251 -15.81 23.01 -20.37
CA ASN A 251 -14.60 23.69 -19.95
C ASN A 251 -13.35 22.99 -20.49
N ILE A 252 -12.52 23.73 -21.23
CA ILE A 252 -11.34 23.18 -21.90
C ILE A 252 -10.13 23.37 -20.99
N VAL A 253 -9.43 22.28 -20.69
CA VAL A 253 -8.22 22.27 -19.88
C VAL A 253 -7.03 21.76 -20.70
N GLN A 254 -5.84 22.31 -20.46
CA GLN A 254 -4.61 21.82 -21.09
C GLN A 254 -4.11 20.58 -20.33
N GLY A 255 -3.84 19.50 -21.07
CA GLY A 255 -3.33 18.22 -20.58
C GLY A 255 -1.96 17.89 -21.17
N GLY A 256 -1.47 16.66 -20.96
CA GLY A 256 -0.18 16.23 -21.50
C GLY A 256 1.00 17.02 -20.94
N VAL A 257 1.85 17.57 -21.81
CA VAL A 257 3.06 18.32 -21.40
C VAL A 257 2.75 19.53 -20.50
N ASP A 258 1.62 20.21 -20.72
CA ASP A 258 1.24 21.41 -19.95
C ASP A 258 0.79 21.05 -18.54
N LEU A 259 0.15 19.88 -18.37
CA LEU A 259 -0.19 19.36 -17.04
C LEU A 259 1.08 19.04 -16.24
N MET A 260 2.07 18.39 -16.85
CA MET A 260 3.33 18.10 -16.15
C MET A 260 4.03 19.38 -15.70
N GLY A 261 4.04 20.43 -16.53
CA GLY A 261 4.51 21.76 -16.15
C GLY A 261 3.75 22.29 -14.93
N ARG A 262 2.41 22.31 -14.98
CA ARG A 262 1.52 22.74 -13.88
C ARG A 262 1.74 21.98 -12.56
N LEU A 263 2.11 20.70 -12.62
CA LEU A 263 2.37 19.87 -11.43
C LEU A 263 3.80 20.00 -10.88
N LEU A 264 4.77 20.32 -11.73
CA LEU A 264 6.18 20.49 -11.33
C LEU A 264 6.51 21.94 -10.94
N GLU A 265 5.73 22.91 -11.42
CA GLU A 265 5.90 24.35 -11.15
C GLU A 265 5.04 24.83 -9.95
N PRO A 266 5.64 24.94 -8.76
CA PRO A 266 5.22 25.93 -7.77
C PRO A 266 6.35 26.90 -7.44
N HIS A 267 5.95 28.01 -6.83
CA HIS A 267 6.83 29.12 -6.45
C HIS A 267 8.01 28.76 -5.51
N ASP A 268 8.01 27.60 -4.83
CA ASP A 268 8.93 27.29 -3.70
C ASP A 268 9.68 25.93 -3.79
N ASN A 269 9.71 25.25 -4.94
CA ASN A 269 10.19 23.86 -5.00
C ASN A 269 11.71 23.65 -5.08
N GLY A 270 12.50 24.68 -5.41
CA GLY A 270 13.96 24.55 -5.48
C GLY A 270 14.49 23.80 -6.71
N TRP A 271 13.72 23.77 -7.81
CA TRP A 271 14.15 23.35 -9.16
C TRP A 271 13.48 24.23 -10.23
N ALA A 272 13.94 24.11 -11.49
CA ALA A 272 13.33 24.72 -12.66
C ALA A 272 12.75 23.66 -13.60
N VAL A 273 11.74 24.00 -14.40
CA VAL A 273 11.07 23.08 -15.32
C VAL A 273 11.12 23.64 -16.75
N ARG A 274 11.26 22.77 -17.74
CA ARG A 274 11.07 23.08 -19.17
C ARG A 274 10.21 22.02 -19.82
N CYS A 275 9.25 22.44 -20.62
CA CYS A 275 8.30 21.58 -21.30
C CYS A 275 8.50 21.64 -22.82
N HIS A 276 8.53 20.48 -23.47
CA HIS A 276 8.77 20.30 -24.90
C HIS A 276 7.69 19.38 -25.49
N ALA A 277 7.07 19.79 -26.60
CA ALA A 277 6.10 18.95 -27.29
C ALA A 277 6.80 17.83 -28.07
N LEU A 278 6.25 16.61 -28.01
CA LEU A 278 6.61 15.48 -28.89
C LEU A 278 5.56 15.31 -29.99
N GLY A 279 5.99 15.26 -31.25
CA GLY A 279 5.11 15.16 -32.44
C GLY A 279 5.20 16.40 -33.35
N PRO A 280 4.52 16.43 -34.51
CA PRO A 280 4.66 17.52 -35.45
C PRO A 280 4.12 18.85 -34.91
N ASP A 281 4.96 19.90 -34.91
CA ASP A 281 4.62 21.31 -34.61
C ASP A 281 3.67 21.94 -35.65
N ASN A 282 3.19 21.17 -36.65
CA ASN A 282 2.27 21.69 -37.65
C ASN A 282 0.90 21.92 -37.01
N ALA A 283 0.53 23.19 -36.93
CA ALA A 283 -0.72 23.72 -36.41
C ALA A 283 -2.02 23.21 -37.09
N ASP A 284 -1.94 22.18 -37.94
CA ASP A 284 -3.03 21.64 -38.75
C ASP A 284 -3.48 20.22 -38.35
N VAL A 285 -2.79 19.53 -37.43
CA VAL A 285 -3.32 18.29 -36.84
C VAL A 285 -3.94 18.62 -35.50
N SER A 286 -5.22 19.01 -35.52
CA SER A 286 -6.03 19.13 -34.32
C SER A 286 -6.10 17.76 -33.63
N VAL A 287 -5.35 17.55 -32.56
CA VAL A 287 -5.62 16.44 -31.64
C VAL A 287 -7.05 16.66 -31.13
N SER A 288 -7.95 15.71 -31.40
CA SER A 288 -9.34 15.82 -30.98
C SER A 288 -9.41 15.91 -29.46
N PRO A 289 -10.12 16.87 -28.87
CA PRO A 289 -10.27 16.93 -27.42
C PRO A 289 -10.98 15.66 -26.94
N ASN A 290 -10.43 15.01 -25.92
CA ASN A 290 -11.12 13.94 -25.21
C ASN A 290 -12.21 14.57 -24.33
N PHE A 291 -13.40 14.00 -24.38
CA PHE A 291 -14.53 14.47 -23.59
C PHE A 291 -14.59 13.68 -22.29
N ASP A 292 -14.68 14.43 -21.21
CA ASP A 292 -14.80 13.89 -19.88
C ASP A 292 -16.04 14.53 -19.23
N LEU A 293 -17.21 13.88 -19.34
CA LEU A 293 -18.44 14.35 -18.70
C LEU A 293 -18.28 14.30 -17.17
N ALA A 294 -18.09 15.42 -16.49
CA ALA A 294 -17.82 15.57 -15.07
C ALA A 294 -19.11 15.78 -14.24
N ILE A 295 -19.56 14.79 -13.46
CA ILE A 295 -20.74 14.89 -12.57
C ILE A 295 -20.29 15.10 -11.12
N GLU A 296 -20.86 16.07 -10.41
CA GLU A 296 -20.61 16.27 -8.97
C GLU A 296 -21.05 15.04 -8.15
N LEU A 297 -20.15 14.51 -7.32
CA LEU A 297 -20.41 13.30 -6.52
C LEU A 297 -21.39 13.53 -5.34
N ALA A 298 -21.69 14.77 -4.93
CA ALA A 298 -22.63 15.03 -3.83
C ALA A 298 -23.33 16.41 -3.91
N LYS A 299 -24.66 16.42 -4.04
CA LYS A 299 -25.49 17.53 -3.53
C LYS A 299 -25.55 17.38 -2.00
N ASN A 300 -24.67 18.04 -1.26
CA ASN A 300 -24.71 18.01 0.21
C ASN A 300 -26.05 18.56 0.73
N LYS A 301 -26.90 17.69 1.29
CA LYS A 301 -28.15 18.04 1.98
C LYS A 301 -27.94 18.54 3.43
N LYS A 302 -26.71 18.73 3.88
CA LYS A 302 -26.40 19.42 5.14
C LYS A 302 -25.41 20.54 4.89
N LYS A 303 -25.91 21.78 4.94
CA LYS A 303 -25.10 22.95 5.28
C LYS A 303 -24.59 22.70 6.69
N ASP A 304 -23.29 22.46 6.84
CA ASP A 304 -22.45 23.13 7.84
C ASP A 304 -20.97 22.75 7.63
N GLU A 305 -20.16 23.81 7.65
CA GLU A 305 -18.70 23.95 7.79
C GLU A 305 -17.73 23.47 6.68
N LYS A 306 -17.04 24.48 6.08
CA LYS A 306 -15.78 24.44 5.30
C LYS A 306 -15.75 23.45 4.13
N SER A 307 -16.39 23.82 3.03
CA SER A 307 -16.58 23.01 1.82
C SER A 307 -15.29 22.44 1.21
N PRO A 308 -15.14 21.11 1.09
CA PRO A 308 -14.29 20.51 0.07
C PRO A 308 -14.94 20.75 -1.31
N ILE A 309 -14.13 21.03 -2.33
CA ILE A 309 -14.57 21.10 -3.73
C ILE A 309 -15.25 19.76 -4.07
N PRO A 310 -16.46 19.75 -4.64
CA PRO A 310 -17.14 18.50 -4.97
C PRO A 310 -16.34 17.76 -6.04
N LEU A 311 -15.95 16.53 -5.72
CA LEU A 311 -15.27 15.62 -6.63
C LEU A 311 -16.15 15.41 -7.88
N LEU A 312 -15.56 15.55 -9.05
CA LEU A 312 -16.25 15.46 -10.35
C LEU A 312 -15.90 14.15 -11.04
N LYS A 313 -16.92 13.39 -11.42
CA LYS A 313 -16.83 12.07 -12.06
C LYS A 313 -16.90 12.17 -13.57
N VAL A 314 -15.92 11.64 -14.28
CA VAL A 314 -15.89 11.51 -15.75
C VAL A 314 -16.81 10.38 -16.25
N VAL A 315 -17.66 10.62 -17.26
CA VAL A 315 -18.77 9.68 -17.64
C VAL A 315 -18.86 9.33 -19.13
N LYS A 316 -18.30 10.09 -20.10
CA LYS A 316 -18.47 9.75 -21.53
C LYS A 316 -17.42 10.40 -22.45
N GLU A 317 -16.88 9.61 -23.38
CA GLU A 317 -15.95 10.00 -24.46
C GLU A 317 -16.69 10.23 -25.79
N SER A 318 -16.32 11.26 -26.56
CA SER A 318 -16.73 11.48 -27.96
C SER A 318 -15.75 12.46 -28.63
N ALA A 319 -15.25 12.20 -29.83
CA ALA A 319 -14.38 13.16 -30.54
C ALA A 319 -15.20 14.32 -31.15
N ILE A 320 -14.79 15.58 -30.95
CA ILE A 320 -15.40 16.76 -31.64
C ILE A 320 -14.37 17.45 -32.55
N LYS A 321 -14.84 17.93 -33.70
CA LYS A 321 -14.06 18.68 -34.70
C LYS A 321 -13.66 20.08 -34.18
N PRO A 322 -12.49 20.60 -34.57
CA PRO A 322 -11.88 21.79 -33.95
C PRO A 322 -12.68 23.09 -34.19
N GLY A 323 -12.74 23.92 -33.16
CA GLY A 323 -13.05 25.36 -33.21
C GLY A 323 -11.78 26.21 -33.09
N LYS A 324 -11.85 27.49 -33.51
CA LYS A 324 -10.72 28.42 -33.69
C LYS A 324 -9.84 28.62 -32.45
N LYS A 325 -8.55 28.89 -32.73
CA LYS A 325 -7.43 29.11 -31.80
C LYS A 325 -7.67 30.25 -30.81
N ASP A 326 -7.37 30.00 -29.53
CA ASP A 326 -6.96 31.02 -28.57
C ASP A 326 -5.43 31.10 -28.57
N ASP A 327 -4.90 32.32 -28.68
CA ASP A 327 -3.48 32.66 -28.54
C ASP A 327 -3.08 32.54 -27.07
N ASP A 328 -2.14 31.64 -26.75
CA ASP A 328 -1.55 31.53 -25.42
C ASP A 328 -0.04 31.84 -25.49
N GLY A 329 0.41 32.68 -24.56
CA GLY A 329 1.69 33.38 -24.60
C GLY A 329 2.92 32.47 -24.51
N THR A 330 3.99 32.91 -25.16
CA THR A 330 5.29 32.23 -25.16
C THR A 330 5.94 32.29 -23.77
N ALA A 331 6.06 31.13 -23.11
CA ALA A 331 6.85 30.99 -21.89
C ALA A 331 8.34 31.29 -22.18
N THR A 332 8.93 32.18 -21.37
CA THR A 332 10.35 32.57 -21.48
C THR A 332 11.23 31.41 -21.02
N GLN A 333 12.21 31.02 -21.84
CA GLN A 333 13.01 29.82 -21.58
C GLN A 333 14.14 30.08 -20.55
N PRO A 334 14.27 29.23 -19.51
CA PRO A 334 15.49 29.19 -18.69
C PRO A 334 16.70 28.77 -19.55
N LYS A 335 17.92 29.19 -19.23
CA LYS A 335 19.20 28.67 -19.81
C LYS A 335 19.78 27.57 -18.90
N GLY A 336 20.51 26.57 -19.45
CA GLY A 336 21.17 25.47 -18.68
C GLY A 336 20.92 24.04 -19.20
N THR A 337 21.79 23.08 -18.83
CA THR A 337 21.68 21.63 -19.08
C THR A 337 20.75 20.94 -18.04
N PRO A 338 19.89 20.00 -18.45
CA PRO A 338 18.93 19.35 -17.55
C PRO A 338 19.59 18.32 -16.64
N LYS A 339 19.23 18.33 -15.35
CA LYS A 339 19.55 17.24 -14.41
C LYS A 339 18.69 16.01 -14.69
N ILE A 340 17.42 16.23 -15.08
CA ILE A 340 16.45 15.16 -15.34
C ILE A 340 15.76 15.41 -16.68
N ILE A 341 15.65 14.37 -17.50
CA ILE A 341 14.81 14.34 -18.71
C ILE A 341 13.69 13.33 -18.49
N VAL A 342 12.45 13.73 -18.77
CA VAL A 342 11.25 12.88 -18.76
C VAL A 342 10.74 12.74 -20.19
N TRP A 343 10.55 11.52 -20.66
CA TRP A 343 9.88 11.19 -21.92
C TRP A 343 8.59 10.42 -21.62
N ASP A 344 7.47 10.85 -22.18
CA ASP A 344 6.20 10.13 -22.18
C ASP A 344 5.76 9.86 -23.63
N ASP A 345 5.62 8.59 -24.02
CA ASP A 345 5.25 8.19 -25.38
C ASP A 345 3.74 7.95 -25.58
N SER A 346 2.92 8.36 -24.60
CA SER A 346 1.47 8.21 -24.69
C SER A 346 0.93 8.92 -25.94
N GLU A 347 0.20 8.19 -26.79
CA GLU A 347 -0.40 8.69 -28.06
C GLU A 347 0.58 9.45 -28.99
N VAL A 348 1.89 9.20 -28.83
CA VAL A 348 2.95 9.73 -29.69
C VAL A 348 3.19 8.76 -30.86
N ASP A 349 3.33 9.27 -32.09
CA ASP A 349 3.81 8.46 -33.22
C ASP A 349 5.30 8.13 -33.04
N LYS A 350 5.56 6.97 -32.42
CA LYS A 350 6.89 6.53 -32.00
C LYS A 350 7.90 6.36 -33.14
N GLN A 351 7.46 6.30 -34.40
CA GLN A 351 8.33 6.15 -35.57
C GLN A 351 8.82 7.49 -36.13
N GLN A 352 8.04 8.56 -35.98
CA GLN A 352 8.33 9.87 -36.57
C GLN A 352 9.00 10.86 -35.62
N VAL A 353 9.16 10.52 -34.33
CA VAL A 353 9.83 11.40 -33.37
C VAL A 353 11.33 11.46 -33.63
N LYS A 354 11.84 12.67 -33.84
CA LYS A 354 13.28 12.98 -33.78
C LYS A 354 13.62 13.43 -32.38
N VAL A 355 14.48 12.67 -31.71
CA VAL A 355 14.87 12.95 -30.32
C VAL A 355 16.36 13.23 -30.28
N GLN A 356 16.76 14.34 -29.66
CA GLN A 356 18.16 14.62 -29.40
C GLN A 356 18.67 13.67 -28.31
N LYS A 357 19.95 13.29 -28.39
CA LYS A 357 20.57 12.43 -27.39
C LYS A 357 20.37 13.02 -25.99
N PRO A 358 19.87 12.25 -25.00
CA PRO A 358 19.60 12.76 -23.66
C PRO A 358 20.91 13.12 -22.95
N ASP A 359 21.10 14.41 -22.72
CA ASP A 359 22.24 15.00 -21.98
C ASP A 359 21.76 15.42 -20.58
N ALA A 360 21.55 14.42 -19.70
CA ALA A 360 21.02 14.62 -18.35
C ALA A 360 21.37 13.47 -17.40
N ASP A 361 21.64 13.78 -16.13
CA ASP A 361 21.98 12.79 -15.09
C ASP A 361 20.94 11.67 -14.96
N ILE A 362 19.66 11.94 -15.20
CA ILE A 362 18.59 10.96 -15.08
C ILE A 362 17.65 11.05 -16.29
N LEU A 363 17.43 9.91 -16.95
CA LEU A 363 16.40 9.72 -17.95
C LEU A 363 15.25 8.89 -17.35
N ILE A 364 14.05 9.46 -17.35
CA ILE A 364 12.80 8.76 -17.03
C ILE A 364 12.02 8.58 -18.33
N TYR A 365 11.78 7.33 -18.72
CA TYR A 365 10.99 7.01 -19.90
C TYR A 365 9.71 6.28 -19.51
N GLN A 366 8.58 6.96 -19.64
CA GLN A 366 7.26 6.39 -19.52
C GLN A 366 6.83 5.80 -20.87
N MET A 367 6.72 4.47 -20.91
CA MET A 367 6.45 3.69 -22.11
C MET A 367 5.06 3.04 -22.02
N HIS A 368 4.24 3.28 -23.03
CA HIS A 368 2.88 2.75 -23.19
C HIS A 368 2.81 1.74 -24.34
N ALA A 369 1.76 0.93 -24.45
CA ALA A 369 1.62 -0.01 -25.57
C ALA A 369 1.54 0.71 -26.95
N PRO A 370 2.09 0.12 -28.04
CA PRO A 370 2.85 -1.13 -28.10
C PRO A 370 4.24 -0.97 -27.47
N LEU A 371 4.60 -1.92 -26.61
CA LEU A 371 5.87 -1.92 -25.87
C LEU A 371 7.05 -2.30 -26.77
N TRP A 372 8.27 -1.96 -26.34
CA TRP A 372 9.54 -2.39 -26.97
C TRP A 372 9.76 -1.87 -28.42
N THR A 373 9.07 -0.80 -28.83
CA THR A 373 9.11 -0.27 -30.20
C THR A 373 9.36 1.23 -30.25
N GLY A 374 9.81 1.73 -31.41
CA GLY A 374 9.96 3.16 -31.70
C GLY A 374 11.33 3.77 -31.37
N ASN A 375 11.55 5.00 -31.83
CA ASN A 375 12.85 5.68 -31.73
C ASN A 375 13.22 6.04 -30.29
N LEU A 376 12.24 6.42 -29.46
CA LEU A 376 12.42 6.70 -28.03
C LEU A 376 12.97 5.50 -27.28
N TRP A 377 12.42 4.31 -27.56
CA TRP A 377 12.91 3.05 -27.02
C TRP A 377 14.37 2.80 -27.43
N THR A 378 14.68 2.85 -28.73
CA THR A 378 16.04 2.64 -29.23
C THR A 378 17.05 3.59 -28.57
N GLU A 379 16.72 4.87 -28.44
CA GLU A 379 17.61 5.86 -27.84
C GLU A 379 17.79 5.67 -26.32
N ALA A 380 16.71 5.32 -25.60
CA ALA A 380 16.80 4.98 -24.18
C ALA A 380 17.75 3.79 -23.94
N ILE A 381 17.73 2.80 -24.83
CA ILE A 381 18.60 1.62 -24.75
C ILE A 381 20.04 1.97 -25.09
N ASN A 382 20.26 2.77 -26.13
CA ASN A 382 21.60 3.24 -26.51
C ASN A 382 22.26 4.04 -25.37
N ASN A 383 21.48 4.90 -24.69
CA ASN A 383 21.96 5.62 -23.52
C ASN A 383 22.39 4.64 -22.42
N ALA A 384 21.52 3.69 -22.03
CA ALA A 384 21.84 2.71 -21.00
C ALA A 384 23.08 1.84 -21.34
N ALA A 385 23.22 1.44 -22.60
CA ALA A 385 24.36 0.67 -23.08
C ALA A 385 25.67 1.47 -23.01
N SER A 386 25.63 2.77 -23.33
CA SER A 386 26.79 3.67 -23.21
C SER A 386 27.26 3.80 -21.75
N GLN A 387 26.33 3.89 -20.79
CA GLN A 387 26.67 3.97 -19.35
C GLN A 387 27.37 2.72 -18.83
N LEU A 388 26.94 1.54 -19.27
CA LEU A 388 27.56 0.28 -18.92
C LEU A 388 28.99 0.14 -19.42
N ALA A 389 29.28 0.65 -20.62
CA ALA A 389 30.63 0.67 -21.16
C ALA A 389 31.56 1.54 -20.31
N LYS A 390 31.09 2.73 -19.87
CA LYS A 390 31.82 3.59 -18.92
C LYS A 390 32.08 2.87 -17.58
N THR A 391 31.06 2.21 -17.03
CA THR A 391 31.16 1.45 -15.77
C THR A 391 32.30 0.42 -15.83
N ARG A 392 32.40 -0.34 -16.93
CA ARG A 392 33.43 -1.38 -17.09
C ARG A 392 34.85 -0.82 -17.24
N ARG A 393 34.98 0.44 -17.65
CA ARG A 393 36.26 1.14 -17.76
C ARG A 393 36.66 1.85 -16.46
N GLY A 394 35.84 1.75 -15.40
CA GLY A 394 36.07 2.46 -14.13
C GLY A 394 35.86 3.97 -14.24
N GLU A 395 35.13 4.42 -15.27
CA GLU A 395 34.81 5.83 -15.49
C GLU A 395 33.59 6.26 -14.65
N ASP A 396 33.53 7.54 -14.32
CA ASP A 396 32.47 8.13 -13.50
C ASP A 396 31.08 7.96 -14.13
N LEU A 397 30.12 7.59 -13.28
CA LEU A 397 28.73 7.32 -13.67
C LEU A 397 27.88 8.58 -13.64
N ASP A 398 27.90 9.28 -14.77
CA ASP A 398 27.18 10.54 -14.89
C ASP A 398 25.65 10.34 -15.01
N HIS A 399 25.14 9.22 -15.58
CA HIS A 399 23.71 9.10 -15.94
C HIS A 399 23.01 7.82 -15.44
N SER A 400 21.68 7.83 -15.31
CA SER A 400 20.85 6.66 -14.97
C SER A 400 19.54 6.63 -15.76
N THR A 401 19.14 5.45 -16.23
CA THR A 401 17.90 5.25 -17.01
C THR A 401 16.85 4.49 -16.20
N ILE A 402 15.65 5.07 -16.10
CA ILE A 402 14.47 4.50 -15.45
C ILE A 402 13.37 4.35 -16.51
N ILE A 403 12.84 3.14 -16.67
CA ILE A 403 11.70 2.87 -17.56
C ILE A 403 10.47 2.59 -16.71
N VAL A 404 9.39 3.33 -16.96
CA VAL A 404 8.09 3.19 -16.29
C VAL A 404 7.09 2.57 -17.26
N ILE A 405 6.44 1.47 -16.87
CA ILE A 405 5.46 0.72 -17.69
C ILE A 405 4.21 0.48 -16.86
N ASP A 406 3.03 0.56 -17.47
CA ASP A 406 1.78 0.12 -16.82
C ASP A 406 1.63 -1.41 -16.91
N ALA A 407 1.19 -2.04 -15.82
CA ALA A 407 0.87 -3.47 -15.81
C ALA A 407 -0.20 -3.81 -16.86
N ASP A 408 -1.09 -2.88 -17.21
CA ASP A 408 -2.05 -3.05 -18.29
C ASP A 408 -1.40 -3.18 -19.66
N ASP A 409 -0.32 -2.44 -19.92
CA ASP A 409 0.43 -2.59 -21.16
C ASP A 409 1.14 -3.95 -21.22
N LEU A 410 1.67 -4.44 -20.08
CA LEU A 410 2.24 -5.80 -20.00
C LEU A 410 1.17 -6.89 -20.21
N ARG A 411 -0.03 -6.69 -19.66
CA ARG A 411 -1.17 -7.61 -19.87
C ARG A 411 -1.63 -7.60 -21.32
N ALA A 412 -1.69 -6.43 -21.95
CA ALA A 412 -2.02 -6.28 -23.38
C ALA A 412 -0.97 -6.95 -24.27
N ASP A 413 0.30 -6.94 -23.86
CA ASP A 413 1.37 -7.68 -24.49
C ASP A 413 1.26 -9.22 -24.23
N GLY A 414 0.34 -9.68 -23.38
CA GLY A 414 0.06 -11.11 -23.16
C GLY A 414 0.75 -11.72 -21.94
N ILE A 415 1.31 -10.89 -21.05
CA ILE A 415 1.82 -11.33 -19.75
C ILE A 415 0.64 -11.50 -18.78
N ARG A 416 0.42 -12.72 -18.30
CA ARG A 416 -0.71 -13.04 -17.41
C ARG A 416 -0.39 -12.69 -15.95
N ILE A 417 -0.84 -11.51 -15.51
CA ILE A 417 -0.77 -11.06 -14.11
C ILE A 417 -2.18 -10.71 -13.63
N SER A 418 -2.57 -11.22 -12.45
CA SER A 418 -3.85 -10.91 -11.81
C SER A 418 -4.08 -9.41 -11.63
N ARG A 419 -5.36 -9.02 -11.55
CA ARG A 419 -5.80 -7.63 -11.38
C ARG A 419 -6.64 -7.50 -10.11
N GLY A 420 -6.24 -6.62 -9.19
CA GLY A 420 -7.07 -6.21 -8.05
C GLY A 420 -7.51 -7.34 -7.10
N ILE A 421 -6.73 -8.43 -6.98
CA ILE A 421 -7.03 -9.58 -6.09
C ILE A 421 -6.36 -9.38 -4.73
N SER A 422 -5.05 -9.57 -4.63
CA SER A 422 -4.24 -9.31 -3.43
C SER A 422 -2.83 -8.95 -3.89
N TRP A 423 -2.10 -8.17 -3.09
CA TRP A 423 -0.71 -7.85 -3.44
C TRP A 423 0.16 -9.11 -3.47
N GLU A 424 -0.12 -10.07 -2.57
CA GLU A 424 0.53 -11.37 -2.59
C GLU A 424 0.31 -12.11 -3.92
N LYS A 425 -0.93 -12.14 -4.41
CA LYS A 425 -1.22 -12.82 -5.68
C LYS A 425 -0.55 -12.14 -6.87
N THR A 426 -0.54 -10.80 -6.88
CA THR A 426 0.17 -10.02 -7.91
C THR A 426 1.67 -10.32 -7.87
N MET A 427 2.29 -10.36 -6.69
CA MET A 427 3.72 -10.67 -6.52
C MET A 427 4.07 -12.10 -6.96
N GLU A 428 3.21 -13.09 -6.64
CA GLU A 428 3.37 -14.47 -7.14
C GLU A 428 3.32 -14.55 -8.67
N ASP A 429 2.34 -13.87 -9.27
CA ASP A 429 2.16 -13.88 -10.72
C ASP A 429 3.33 -13.18 -11.42
N VAL A 430 3.82 -12.07 -10.87
CA VAL A 430 5.04 -11.40 -11.35
C VAL A 430 6.21 -12.37 -11.25
N GLN A 431 6.49 -12.94 -10.08
CA GLN A 431 7.59 -13.89 -9.87
C GLN A 431 7.52 -15.07 -10.86
N GLY A 432 6.31 -15.58 -11.13
CA GLY A 432 6.05 -16.66 -12.07
C GLY A 432 6.22 -16.28 -13.55
N ASN A 433 6.10 -14.99 -13.90
CA ASN A 433 6.17 -14.51 -15.29
C ASN A 433 7.42 -13.68 -15.61
N ILE A 434 8.29 -13.35 -14.66
CA ILE A 434 9.55 -12.61 -14.89
C ILE A 434 10.38 -13.22 -16.04
N ALA A 435 10.48 -14.55 -16.11
CA ALA A 435 11.22 -15.22 -17.18
C ALA A 435 10.64 -14.92 -18.58
N LYS A 436 9.31 -14.85 -18.71
CA LYS A 436 8.65 -14.52 -19.99
C LYS A 436 8.88 -13.07 -20.41
N ILE A 437 8.93 -12.15 -19.44
CA ILE A 437 9.27 -10.74 -19.71
C ILE A 437 10.70 -10.67 -20.27
N TYR A 438 11.63 -11.41 -19.67
CA TYR A 438 12.99 -11.49 -20.17
C TYR A 438 13.13 -12.18 -21.52
N ASP A 439 12.39 -13.25 -21.77
CA ASP A 439 12.40 -13.92 -23.08
C ASP A 439 11.94 -12.96 -24.19
N LYS A 440 10.92 -12.14 -23.94
CA LYS A 440 10.49 -11.11 -24.90
C LYS A 440 11.54 -10.03 -25.13
N LEU A 441 12.13 -9.50 -24.05
CA LEU A 441 13.21 -8.52 -24.14
C LEU A 441 14.39 -9.08 -24.93
N TRP A 442 14.71 -10.35 -24.73
CA TRP A 442 15.74 -11.07 -25.48
C TRP A 442 15.39 -11.18 -26.96
N THR A 443 14.16 -11.61 -27.30
CA THR A 443 13.71 -11.75 -28.69
C THR A 443 13.76 -10.42 -29.44
N VAL A 444 13.36 -9.32 -28.80
CA VAL A 444 13.32 -8.00 -29.45
C VAL A 444 14.71 -7.34 -29.54
N SER A 445 15.56 -7.53 -28.53
CA SER A 445 16.82 -6.78 -28.42
C SER A 445 18.06 -7.57 -28.91
N GLY A 446 17.95 -8.89 -29.01
CA GLY A 446 19.08 -9.78 -29.30
C GLY A 446 20.03 -10.02 -28.11
N LYS A 447 20.89 -11.03 -28.26
CA LYS A 447 21.78 -11.53 -27.19
C LYS A 447 22.69 -10.47 -26.57
N GLU A 448 23.28 -9.63 -27.41
CA GLU A 448 24.29 -8.67 -26.98
C GLU A 448 23.70 -7.46 -26.25
N MET A 449 22.51 -6.97 -26.66
CA MET A 449 21.82 -5.88 -25.98
C MET A 449 21.06 -6.32 -24.74
N PHE A 450 20.56 -7.56 -24.67
CA PHE A 450 19.86 -8.05 -23.49
C PHE A 450 20.72 -8.00 -22.22
N GLY A 451 21.98 -8.46 -22.31
CA GLY A 451 22.91 -8.35 -21.18
C GLY A 451 23.17 -6.91 -20.76
N LYS A 452 23.13 -5.96 -21.70
CA LYS A 452 23.29 -4.52 -21.42
C LYS A 452 22.02 -3.94 -20.78
N LEU A 453 20.83 -4.27 -21.30
CA LEU A 453 19.56 -3.79 -20.79
C LEU A 453 19.37 -4.10 -19.31
N VAL A 454 19.58 -5.36 -18.94
CA VAL A 454 19.26 -5.73 -17.58
C VAL A 454 20.37 -5.46 -16.57
N CYS A 455 21.55 -5.08 -17.04
CA CYS A 455 22.62 -4.59 -16.17
C CYS A 455 22.64 -3.05 -16.09
N GLY A 456 21.79 -2.32 -16.83
CA GLY A 456 21.89 -0.85 -16.97
C GLY A 456 20.62 -0.05 -16.75
N VAL A 457 19.45 -0.70 -16.61
CA VAL A 457 18.15 -0.03 -16.54
C VAL A 457 17.38 -0.40 -15.28
N HIS A 458 16.78 0.60 -14.62
CA HIS A 458 15.78 0.38 -13.58
C HIS A 458 14.39 0.25 -14.21
N TRP A 459 13.68 -0.84 -13.93
CA TRP A 459 12.32 -1.04 -14.44
C TRP A 459 11.32 -0.80 -13.33
N LEU A 460 10.37 0.09 -13.58
CA LEU A 460 9.24 0.38 -12.71
C LEU A 460 7.97 -0.08 -13.41
N VAL A 461 7.34 -1.14 -12.93
CA VAL A 461 6.03 -1.60 -13.42
C VAL A 461 4.97 -1.12 -12.45
N ARG A 462 4.10 -0.22 -12.89
CA ARG A 462 2.98 0.28 -12.08
C ARG A 462 1.81 -0.69 -12.15
N PHE A 463 1.25 -1.02 -11.00
CA PHE A 463 0.00 -1.77 -10.85
C PHE A 463 -1.06 -0.79 -10.36
N GLY A 464 -1.78 -0.17 -11.30
CA GLY A 464 -2.64 0.98 -11.01
C GLY A 464 -1.82 2.18 -10.52
N TYR A 465 -2.29 2.80 -9.46
CA TYR A 465 -1.61 3.91 -8.77
C TYR A 465 -1.28 3.59 -7.32
N GLU A 466 -1.61 2.37 -6.89
CA GLU A 466 -1.46 1.86 -5.54
C GLU A 466 -0.22 0.96 -5.39
N GLY A 467 0.33 0.43 -6.48
CA GLY A 467 1.49 -0.49 -6.43
C GLY A 467 2.53 -0.25 -7.52
N VAL A 468 3.81 -0.48 -7.21
CA VAL A 468 4.93 -0.37 -8.14
C VAL A 468 5.97 -1.46 -7.87
N LEU A 469 6.26 -2.26 -8.89
CA LEU A 469 7.36 -3.22 -8.90
C LEU A 469 8.63 -2.56 -9.42
N HIS A 470 9.70 -2.61 -8.64
CA HIS A 470 11.03 -2.16 -9.01
C HIS A 470 11.95 -3.36 -9.31
N LEU A 471 12.35 -3.50 -10.57
CA LEU A 471 13.44 -4.40 -10.97
C LEU A 471 14.74 -3.59 -11.07
N ARG A 472 15.71 -3.97 -10.25
CA ARG A 472 17.04 -3.34 -10.23
C ARG A 472 17.93 -3.87 -11.36
N PRO A 473 18.87 -3.04 -11.86
CA PRO A 473 19.95 -3.52 -12.71
C PRO A 473 20.74 -4.63 -11.99
N ILE A 474 21.10 -5.72 -12.70
CA ILE A 474 22.00 -6.75 -12.16
C ILE A 474 23.36 -6.13 -11.83
N GLN A 475 23.86 -6.50 -10.65
CA GLN A 475 25.29 -6.47 -10.32
C GLN A 475 25.85 -7.90 -10.38
N THR A 476 27.10 -8.07 -10.80
CA THR A 476 27.77 -9.37 -10.91
C THR A 476 27.66 -10.14 -9.58
N GLY A 477 27.14 -11.36 -9.60
CA GLY A 477 26.95 -12.17 -8.38
C GLY A 477 25.58 -12.06 -7.69
N GLU A 478 24.78 -11.02 -7.94
CA GLU A 478 23.46 -10.87 -7.30
C GLU A 478 22.34 -11.60 -8.07
N MET A 479 21.58 -12.44 -7.36
CA MET A 479 20.33 -13.01 -7.87
C MET A 479 19.25 -11.93 -7.86
N ARG A 480 18.76 -11.47 -9.03
CA ARG A 480 17.78 -10.37 -9.16
C ARG A 480 16.61 -10.48 -8.18
N PRO A 481 16.56 -9.69 -7.09
CA PRO A 481 15.37 -9.54 -6.28
C PRO A 481 14.58 -8.33 -6.78
N PHE A 482 13.26 -8.50 -6.93
CA PHE A 482 12.38 -7.35 -7.14
C PHE A 482 11.89 -6.81 -5.81
N ILE A 483 11.66 -5.50 -5.76
CA ILE A 483 11.04 -4.84 -4.62
C ILE A 483 9.66 -4.38 -5.07
N PHE A 484 8.63 -4.67 -4.30
CA PHE A 484 7.27 -4.27 -4.60
C PHE A 484 6.82 -3.22 -3.59
N HIS A 485 6.68 -1.97 -4.02
CA HIS A 485 6.09 -0.88 -3.24
C HIS A 485 4.57 -0.92 -3.41
N MET A 486 3.81 -0.80 -2.32
CA MET A 486 2.35 -0.92 -2.37
C MET A 486 1.66 -0.11 -1.28
N VAL A 487 0.41 0.30 -1.54
CA VAL A 487 -0.50 0.85 -0.55
C VAL A 487 -1.26 -0.31 0.12
N PRO A 488 -1.01 -0.58 1.42
CA PRO A 488 -1.47 -1.80 2.08
C PRO A 488 -2.99 -1.94 2.15
N ASN A 489 -3.72 -0.87 2.44
CA ASN A 489 -5.18 -0.91 2.60
C ASN A 489 -5.97 -0.77 1.28
N MET A 490 -5.31 -0.90 0.13
CA MET A 490 -5.92 -0.78 -1.20
C MET A 490 -5.50 -1.94 -2.11
N ALA A 491 -6.28 -2.21 -3.15
CA ALA A 491 -5.92 -3.05 -4.28
C ALA A 491 -5.62 -2.18 -5.50
N GLU A 492 -5.00 -2.80 -6.51
CA GLU A 492 -4.89 -2.22 -7.84
C GLU A 492 -6.27 -1.74 -8.36
N GLY A 493 -6.37 -0.44 -8.62
CA GLY A 493 -7.56 0.20 -9.19
C GLY A 493 -8.56 0.74 -8.17
N ASP A 494 -8.36 0.52 -6.86
CA ASP A 494 -9.25 1.01 -5.81
C ASP A 494 -9.31 2.55 -5.75
N LEU A 495 -8.19 3.25 -5.98
CA LEU A 495 -8.10 4.72 -5.94
C LEU A 495 -9.06 5.35 -6.94
N LEU A 496 -9.16 4.76 -8.13
CA LEU A 496 -9.98 5.28 -9.21
C LEU A 496 -11.41 4.71 -9.23
N ARG A 497 -11.78 3.85 -8.26
CA ARG A 497 -13.12 3.25 -8.20
C ARG A 497 -14.23 4.30 -8.16
N VAL A 498 -14.01 5.37 -7.40
CA VAL A 498 -14.93 6.54 -7.30
C VAL A 498 -15.17 7.20 -8.68
N TYR A 499 -14.17 7.11 -9.56
CA TYR A 499 -14.18 7.64 -10.91
C TYR A 499 -14.50 6.59 -11.98
N ARG A 500 -15.11 5.44 -11.63
CA ARG A 500 -15.34 4.29 -12.54
C ARG A 500 -14.06 3.80 -13.23
N GLY A 501 -12.93 3.90 -12.53
CA GLY A 501 -11.63 3.40 -12.97
C GLY A 501 -10.82 4.35 -13.85
N ARG A 502 -11.27 5.59 -14.09
CA ARG A 502 -10.56 6.53 -14.98
C ARG A 502 -10.55 7.96 -14.45
N MET A 503 -9.36 8.57 -14.43
CA MET A 503 -9.16 10.00 -14.21
C MET A 503 -8.09 10.45 -15.19
N SER A 504 -8.35 11.46 -16.01
CA SER A 504 -7.34 11.91 -16.97
C SER A 504 -6.14 12.56 -16.26
N GLY A 505 -4.97 12.47 -16.90
CA GLY A 505 -3.72 13.07 -16.39
C GLY A 505 -3.06 12.40 -15.17
N ILE A 506 -3.70 11.43 -14.51
CA ILE A 506 -3.17 10.84 -13.27
C ILE A 506 -1.82 10.11 -13.45
N HIS A 507 -1.58 9.48 -14.61
CA HIS A 507 -0.27 8.87 -14.90
C HIS A 507 0.87 9.90 -14.96
N LEU A 508 0.56 11.14 -15.36
CA LEU A 508 1.50 12.25 -15.35
C LEU A 508 1.77 12.71 -13.91
N ALA A 509 0.78 12.65 -13.02
CA ALA A 509 0.97 12.93 -11.58
C ALA A 509 1.97 11.96 -10.93
N PHE A 510 1.96 10.68 -11.33
CA PHE A 510 2.96 9.71 -10.89
C PHE A 510 4.37 10.10 -11.32
N VAL A 511 4.58 10.30 -12.62
CA VAL A 511 5.92 10.56 -13.17
C VAL A 511 6.46 11.92 -12.73
N THR A 512 5.61 12.93 -12.57
CA THR A 512 6.01 14.21 -11.98
C THR A 512 6.44 14.08 -10.52
N GLY A 513 5.74 13.29 -9.71
CA GLY A 513 6.16 12.98 -8.33
C GLY A 513 7.50 12.25 -8.27
N LEU A 514 7.74 11.31 -9.19
CA LEU A 514 9.01 10.60 -9.34
C LEU A 514 10.16 11.57 -9.67
N ALA A 515 9.97 12.41 -10.69
CA ALA A 515 10.95 13.42 -11.10
C ALA A 515 11.22 14.45 -9.99
N ALA A 516 10.19 14.91 -9.29
CA ALA A 516 10.30 15.85 -8.18
C ALA A 516 11.12 15.26 -7.01
N SER A 517 10.93 13.99 -6.67
CA SER A 517 11.72 13.33 -5.61
C SER A 517 13.20 13.23 -5.98
N LEU A 518 13.49 12.80 -7.22
CA LEU A 518 14.86 12.64 -7.71
C LEU A 518 15.57 13.99 -7.88
N ALA A 519 14.84 15.06 -8.21
CA ALA A 519 15.39 16.40 -8.31
C ALA A 519 15.90 16.91 -6.95
N ARG A 520 15.15 16.62 -5.88
CA ARG A 520 15.44 17.03 -4.48
C ARG A 520 16.65 16.31 -3.88
N GLN A 521 16.96 15.09 -4.31
CA GLN A 521 18.00 14.30 -3.69
C GLN A 521 19.41 14.72 -4.17
N PRO A 522 20.39 14.82 -3.25
CA PRO A 522 21.80 14.94 -3.63
C PRO A 522 22.25 13.65 -4.33
N ARG A 523 23.12 13.78 -5.33
CA ARG A 523 23.73 12.65 -6.04
C ARG A 523 25.23 12.69 -5.79
N ALA A 524 25.77 11.62 -5.24
CA ALA A 524 27.22 11.44 -5.20
C ALA A 524 27.73 11.24 -6.62
N SER A 525 28.77 11.99 -7.01
CA SER A 525 29.52 11.71 -8.22
C SER A 525 30.03 10.26 -8.14
N ASN A 526 29.89 9.51 -9.23
CA ASN A 526 30.58 8.22 -9.43
C ASN A 526 29.86 6.98 -8.85
N CYS A 527 28.59 7.10 -8.43
CA CYS A 527 27.79 5.97 -7.93
C CYS A 527 26.46 5.80 -8.71
N ARG A 528 26.05 4.54 -8.95
CA ARG A 528 24.69 4.22 -9.43
C ARG A 528 23.66 4.57 -8.36
N MET A 529 22.44 4.90 -8.78
CA MET A 529 21.33 5.13 -7.85
C MET A 529 21.09 3.90 -6.98
N GLY A 530 21.10 4.11 -5.66
CA GLY A 530 20.87 3.08 -4.66
C GLY A 530 19.41 2.66 -4.55
N ARG A 531 19.16 1.52 -3.89
CA ARG A 531 17.82 0.99 -3.58
C ARG A 531 16.95 2.05 -2.89
N THR A 532 17.44 2.66 -1.81
CA THR A 532 16.68 3.64 -1.02
C THR A 532 16.32 4.89 -1.81
N GLN A 533 17.24 5.39 -2.65
CA GLN A 533 17.01 6.61 -3.45
C GLN A 533 15.82 6.47 -4.40
N ILE A 534 15.78 5.37 -5.17
CA ILE A 534 14.66 5.10 -6.08
C ILE A 534 13.41 4.72 -5.28
N GLY A 535 13.55 3.96 -4.19
CA GLY A 535 12.42 3.63 -3.31
C GLY A 535 11.68 4.87 -2.80
N LEU A 536 12.40 5.87 -2.28
CA LEU A 536 11.82 7.16 -1.85
C LEU A 536 11.18 7.92 -3.01
N ALA A 537 11.71 7.78 -4.23
CA ALA A 537 11.14 8.40 -5.41
C ALA A 537 9.82 7.73 -5.82
N ILE A 538 9.75 6.39 -5.75
CA ILE A 538 8.54 5.61 -5.98
C ILE A 538 7.47 5.95 -4.94
N GLU A 539 7.83 6.01 -3.66
CA GLU A 539 6.90 6.37 -2.58
C GLU A 539 6.27 7.75 -2.82
N LEU A 540 7.08 8.76 -3.16
CA LEU A 540 6.55 10.09 -3.46
C LEU A 540 5.67 10.10 -4.71
N ALA A 541 6.02 9.33 -5.74
CA ALA A 541 5.21 9.19 -6.96
C ALA A 541 3.82 8.60 -6.68
N ILE A 542 3.73 7.56 -5.84
CA ILE A 542 2.46 6.99 -5.37
C ILE A 542 1.67 8.06 -4.60
N VAL A 543 2.30 8.72 -3.63
CA VAL A 543 1.65 9.77 -2.83
C VAL A 543 1.09 10.89 -3.71
N TRP A 544 1.84 11.35 -4.71
CA TRP A 544 1.40 12.40 -5.63
C TRP A 544 0.19 11.97 -6.45
N SER A 545 0.17 10.72 -6.94
CA SER A 545 -0.96 10.17 -7.68
C SER A 545 -2.23 10.10 -6.83
N HIS A 546 -2.09 9.66 -5.57
CA HIS A 546 -3.20 9.63 -4.62
C HIS A 546 -3.71 11.02 -4.27
N ARG A 547 -2.82 11.99 -4.05
CA ARG A 547 -3.20 13.37 -3.77
C ARG A 547 -3.85 14.04 -4.96
N PHE A 548 -3.38 13.78 -6.17
CA PHE A 548 -4.01 14.21 -7.41
C PHE A 548 -5.45 13.67 -7.50
N ALA A 549 -5.64 12.36 -7.30
CA ALA A 549 -6.95 11.72 -7.32
C ALA A 549 -7.89 12.20 -6.21
N ASN A 550 -7.39 12.41 -5.00
CA ASN A 550 -8.19 12.89 -3.87
C ASN A 550 -8.56 14.37 -3.98
N THR A 551 -7.68 15.18 -4.59
CA THR A 551 -7.96 16.60 -4.83
C THR A 551 -8.96 16.75 -5.97
N GLY A 552 -8.86 15.91 -7.00
CA GLY A 552 -9.72 15.98 -8.17
C GLY A 552 -9.52 17.29 -8.95
N PHE A 553 -10.45 17.58 -9.84
CA PHE A 553 -10.47 18.85 -10.57
C PHE A 553 -10.88 20.01 -9.64
N CYS A 554 -10.17 21.13 -9.74
CA CYS A 554 -10.33 22.31 -8.87
C CYS A 554 -10.77 23.54 -9.67
N LYS A 555 -11.44 24.50 -9.03
CA LYS A 555 -11.72 25.80 -9.65
C LYS A 555 -10.47 26.67 -9.63
N ASP A 556 -10.11 27.26 -10.76
CA ASP A 556 -9.06 28.25 -10.88
C ASP A 556 -9.49 29.63 -10.34
N ALA A 557 -8.58 30.61 -10.38
CA ALA A 557 -8.82 31.97 -9.92
C ALA A 557 -9.96 32.69 -10.68
N LYS A 558 -10.31 32.22 -11.88
CA LYS A 558 -11.40 32.76 -12.72
C LYS A 558 -12.71 31.97 -12.53
N GLY A 559 -12.72 30.96 -11.66
CA GLY A 559 -13.88 30.12 -11.37
C GLY A 559 -14.11 28.99 -12.38
N GLY A 560 -13.19 28.78 -13.34
CA GLY A 560 -13.20 27.66 -14.28
C GLY A 560 -12.61 26.41 -13.65
N LEU A 561 -13.17 25.24 -13.95
CA LEU A 561 -12.60 23.94 -13.56
C LEU A 561 -11.26 23.64 -14.27
N ASN A 562 -10.25 23.19 -13.54
CA ASN A 562 -8.94 22.83 -14.06
C ASN A 562 -8.32 21.68 -13.24
N TYR A 563 -7.20 21.14 -13.71
CA TYR A 563 -6.36 20.25 -12.94
C TYR A 563 -5.80 20.93 -11.67
N PRO A 564 -5.53 20.16 -10.60
CA PRO A 564 -4.91 20.69 -9.40
C PRO A 564 -3.50 21.23 -9.71
N GLU A 565 -3.08 22.25 -8.98
CA GLU A 565 -1.72 22.79 -9.08
C GLU A 565 -0.78 22.05 -8.14
N ALA A 566 0.53 22.22 -8.36
CA ALA A 566 1.55 21.67 -7.48
C ALA A 566 1.34 22.01 -5.99
N LYS A 567 0.80 23.20 -5.67
CA LYS A 567 0.47 23.60 -4.28
C LYS A 567 -0.69 22.80 -3.68
N ASP A 568 -1.65 22.39 -4.50
CA ASP A 568 -2.84 21.65 -4.08
C ASP A 568 -2.48 20.19 -3.79
N ILE A 569 -1.53 19.63 -4.55
CA ILE A 569 -0.99 18.27 -4.34
C ILE A 569 0.06 18.26 -3.23
N ASN A 570 0.78 19.36 -3.01
CA ASN A 570 1.64 19.51 -1.85
C ASN A 570 0.87 19.86 -0.56
N ASN A 571 -0.47 19.97 -0.63
CA ASN A 571 -1.31 20.27 0.52
C ASN A 571 -1.40 19.10 1.50
N TYR A 572 -1.01 19.35 2.75
CA TYR A 572 -0.97 18.38 3.85
C TYR A 572 -2.36 17.98 4.37
N ARG A 573 -3.44 18.64 3.90
CA ARG A 573 -4.85 18.29 4.20
C ARG A 573 -5.33 16.98 3.57
N THR A 574 -4.62 16.48 2.57
CA THR A 574 -4.98 15.23 1.88
C THR A 574 -4.59 14.02 2.73
N SER A 575 -5.41 12.96 2.71
CA SER A 575 -5.16 11.74 3.48
C SER A 575 -3.75 11.19 3.22
N LYS A 576 -3.02 10.88 4.28
CA LYS A 576 -1.64 10.39 4.18
C LYS A 576 -1.63 8.98 3.61
N THR A 577 -1.31 8.88 2.32
CA THR A 577 -1.09 7.60 1.66
C THR A 577 0.17 6.97 2.22
N ARG A 578 0.06 5.74 2.72
CA ARG A 578 1.18 4.96 3.24
C ARG A 578 1.61 3.94 2.21
N VAL A 579 2.91 3.78 2.08
CA VAL A 579 3.51 2.83 1.16
C VAL A 579 4.38 1.89 1.99
N ILE A 580 4.16 0.59 1.83
CA ILE A 580 5.01 -0.47 2.37
C ILE A 580 5.76 -1.13 1.21
N TYR A 581 6.76 -1.94 1.53
CA TYR A 581 7.47 -2.71 0.52
C TYR A 581 7.58 -4.19 0.88
N GLY A 582 7.42 -5.05 -0.12
CA GLY A 582 7.69 -6.48 -0.06
C GLY A 582 8.94 -6.84 -0.88
N ASP A 583 9.72 -7.79 -0.40
CA ASP A 583 10.89 -8.34 -1.11
C ASP A 583 10.59 -9.78 -1.57
N GLN A 584 11.19 -10.19 -2.69
CA GLN A 584 11.05 -11.50 -3.29
C GLN A 584 11.49 -12.64 -2.37
N ASN A 585 12.48 -12.42 -1.50
CA ASN A 585 13.00 -13.44 -0.57
C ASN A 585 11.95 -13.93 0.44
N LYS A 586 10.83 -13.19 0.59
CA LYS A 586 9.73 -13.52 1.50
C LYS A 586 8.56 -14.23 0.82
N ILE A 587 8.64 -14.49 -0.49
CA ILE A 587 7.55 -15.10 -1.28
C ILE A 587 7.69 -16.62 -1.27
N GLU A 588 6.77 -17.32 -0.59
CA GLU A 588 6.66 -18.77 -0.73
C GLU A 588 5.74 -19.13 -1.89
N THR A 589 6.16 -20.02 -2.78
CA THR A 589 5.41 -20.35 -4.02
C THR A 589 4.13 -21.18 -3.82
N ARG A 590 3.67 -21.36 -2.57
CA ARG A 590 2.60 -22.31 -2.20
C ARG A 590 1.21 -21.67 -2.05
N GLY A 591 1.04 -20.37 -2.33
CA GLY A 591 -0.24 -19.68 -2.14
C GLY A 591 -0.68 -19.54 -0.68
N ARG A 592 0.17 -19.92 0.27
CA ARG A 592 -0.06 -19.86 1.71
C ARG A 592 0.74 -18.76 2.41
N TRP A 593 1.66 -18.12 1.70
CA TRP A 593 2.36 -16.97 2.25
C TRP A 593 1.42 -15.77 2.29
N SER A 594 1.65 -14.91 3.28
CA SER A 594 1.04 -13.59 3.39
C SER A 594 2.12 -12.58 3.73
N LEU A 595 1.90 -11.33 3.31
CA LEU A 595 2.73 -10.20 3.74
C LEU A 595 2.64 -9.96 5.25
N PHE A 596 1.68 -10.55 5.97
CA PHE A 596 1.68 -10.57 7.43
C PHE A 596 2.82 -11.37 8.04
N ASN A 597 3.40 -12.33 7.32
CA ASN A 597 4.58 -13.05 7.79
C ASN A 597 5.77 -12.09 8.02
N ILE A 598 5.68 -10.86 7.52
CA ILE A 598 6.68 -9.84 7.84
C ILE A 598 6.68 -9.49 9.34
N LEU A 599 5.55 -9.63 10.05
CA LEU A 599 5.42 -9.34 11.48
C LEU A 599 5.82 -10.51 12.39
N GLN A 600 6.44 -11.58 11.89
CA GLN A 600 6.60 -12.88 12.57
C GLN A 600 6.90 -12.82 14.08
N GLN A 601 7.89 -12.05 14.52
CA GLN A 601 8.26 -11.98 15.96
C GLN A 601 7.41 -11.00 16.78
N ARG A 602 6.54 -10.22 16.15
CA ARG A 602 5.70 -9.18 16.78
C ARG A 602 4.19 -9.41 16.60
N GLN A 603 3.76 -10.60 16.19
CA GLN A 603 2.34 -10.86 15.92
C GLN A 603 1.45 -10.66 17.14
N GLU A 604 1.84 -11.17 18.31
CA GLU A 604 1.03 -11.07 19.53
C GLU A 604 0.96 -9.63 20.08
N PRO A 605 2.08 -8.88 20.23
CA PRO A 605 2.02 -7.48 20.65
C PRO A 605 1.20 -6.62 19.68
N VAL A 606 1.35 -6.82 18.36
CA VAL A 606 0.56 -6.08 17.37
C VAL A 606 -0.92 -6.45 17.44
N ALA A 607 -1.25 -7.73 17.66
CA ALA A 607 -2.64 -8.18 17.84
C ALA A 607 -3.29 -7.55 19.08
N ALA A 608 -2.56 -7.49 20.20
CA ALA A 608 -3.01 -6.82 21.41
C ALA A 608 -3.27 -5.32 21.17
N GLU A 609 -2.38 -4.65 20.44
CA GLU A 609 -2.52 -3.24 20.09
C GLU A 609 -3.67 -2.98 19.11
N VAL A 610 -3.98 -3.90 18.20
CA VAL A 610 -5.16 -3.77 17.33
C VAL A 610 -6.46 -3.73 18.14
N VAL A 611 -6.53 -4.50 19.23
CA VAL A 611 -7.68 -4.51 20.14
C VAL A 611 -7.76 -3.21 20.95
N LYS A 612 -6.62 -2.71 21.47
CA LYS A 612 -6.58 -1.53 22.36
C LYS A 612 -6.56 -0.18 21.62
N LEU A 613 -5.91 -0.11 20.46
CA LEU A 613 -5.60 1.15 19.75
C LEU A 613 -6.32 1.28 18.41
N GLY A 614 -6.91 0.21 17.88
CA GLY A 614 -7.57 0.24 16.58
C GLY A 614 -6.73 -0.37 15.45
N THR A 615 -7.30 -0.47 14.26
CA THR A 615 -6.68 -1.06 13.07
C THR A 615 -5.81 -0.08 12.27
N GLU A 616 -5.76 1.21 12.62
CA GLU A 616 -5.08 2.26 11.85
C GLU A 616 -3.59 1.96 11.58
N HIS A 617 -2.87 1.46 12.59
CA HIS A 617 -1.46 1.07 12.48
C HIS A 617 -1.27 -0.18 11.60
N LEU A 618 -2.22 -1.11 11.67
CA LEU A 618 -2.24 -2.35 10.89
C LEU A 618 -2.49 -2.04 9.41
N GLU A 619 -3.52 -1.23 9.11
CA GLU A 619 -3.88 -0.77 7.77
C GLU A 619 -2.73 -0.07 7.06
N SER A 620 -1.84 0.55 7.82
CA SER A 620 -0.66 1.27 7.31
C SER A 620 0.58 0.38 7.14
N SER A 621 0.53 -0.87 7.60
CA SER A 621 1.70 -1.76 7.70
C SER A 621 1.57 -3.06 6.92
N ILE A 622 0.35 -3.60 6.79
CA ILE A 622 0.10 -4.87 6.11
C ILE A 622 -1.13 -4.79 5.21
N PRO A 623 -1.24 -5.64 4.18
CA PRO A 623 -2.42 -5.67 3.34
C PRO A 623 -3.71 -5.88 4.13
N THR A 624 -4.68 -5.01 3.90
CA THR A 624 -6.02 -5.11 4.49
C THR A 624 -7.08 -4.79 3.43
N ALA A 625 -8.30 -5.28 3.64
CA ALA A 625 -9.46 -4.91 2.85
C ALA A 625 -10.66 -4.59 3.73
N LYS A 626 -11.46 -3.63 3.29
CA LYS A 626 -12.68 -3.19 3.98
C LYS A 626 -13.89 -3.29 3.03
N PHE A 627 -14.92 -3.99 3.50
CA PHE A 627 -16.20 -4.15 2.81
C PHE A 627 -17.31 -3.82 3.79
N GLY A 628 -17.98 -2.68 3.61
CA GLY A 628 -18.98 -2.20 4.57
C GLY A 628 -18.37 -2.08 5.97
N SER A 629 -18.93 -2.79 6.95
CA SER A 629 -18.38 -2.88 8.31
C SER A 629 -17.38 -4.01 8.54
N VAL A 630 -17.11 -4.86 7.54
CA VAL A 630 -16.11 -5.93 7.65
C VAL A 630 -14.74 -5.39 7.27
N GLN A 631 -13.77 -5.65 8.11
CA GLN A 631 -12.36 -5.39 7.85
C GLN A 631 -11.59 -6.70 8.05
N THR A 632 -10.71 -7.04 7.12
CA THR A 632 -9.89 -8.25 7.20
C THR A 632 -8.47 -8.00 6.71
N ALA A 633 -7.51 -8.67 7.35
CA ALA A 633 -6.12 -8.77 6.91
C ALA A 633 -5.80 -10.16 6.33
N ASP A 634 -6.74 -11.11 6.40
CA ASP A 634 -6.53 -12.47 5.93
C ASP A 634 -6.54 -12.51 4.40
N ARG A 635 -5.44 -12.97 3.80
CA ARG A 635 -5.30 -13.08 2.35
C ARG A 635 -6.46 -13.85 1.70
N THR A 636 -6.89 -14.99 2.27
CA THR A 636 -7.96 -15.82 1.68
C THR A 636 -9.28 -15.07 1.63
N GLU A 637 -9.59 -14.32 2.69
CA GLU A 637 -10.81 -13.52 2.77
C GLU A 637 -10.74 -12.30 1.84
N ILE A 638 -9.60 -11.61 1.81
CA ILE A 638 -9.34 -10.48 0.90
C ILE A 638 -9.60 -10.92 -0.55
N GLU A 639 -8.97 -12.02 -0.97
CA GLU A 639 -9.11 -12.55 -2.33
C GLU A 639 -10.55 -12.98 -2.64
N GLY A 640 -11.19 -13.69 -1.70
CA GLY A 640 -12.57 -14.16 -1.85
C GLY A 640 -13.58 -13.01 -1.95
N TYR A 641 -13.48 -12.02 -1.06
CA TYR A 641 -14.37 -10.85 -1.05
C TYR A 641 -14.17 -9.97 -2.29
N ARG A 642 -12.93 -9.70 -2.69
CA ARG A 642 -12.64 -8.92 -3.92
C ARG A 642 -13.11 -9.63 -5.18
N SER A 643 -12.82 -10.92 -5.31
CA SER A 643 -13.26 -11.73 -6.46
C SER A 643 -14.78 -11.74 -6.57
N THR A 644 -15.48 -11.88 -5.43
CA THR A 644 -16.94 -11.86 -5.41
C THR A 644 -17.50 -10.48 -5.74
N ALA A 645 -16.91 -9.42 -5.20
CA ALA A 645 -17.31 -8.05 -5.54
C ALA A 645 -17.18 -7.78 -7.04
N ALA A 646 -16.06 -8.19 -7.65
CA ALA A 646 -15.83 -8.05 -9.09
C ALA A 646 -16.89 -8.79 -9.93
N VAL A 647 -17.19 -10.05 -9.58
CA VAL A 647 -18.20 -10.85 -10.28
C VAL A 647 -19.59 -10.25 -10.14
N ILE A 648 -19.96 -9.73 -8.96
CA ILE A 648 -21.25 -9.06 -8.77
C ILE A 648 -21.33 -7.77 -9.60
N GLN A 649 -20.28 -6.93 -9.59
CA GLN A 649 -20.26 -5.69 -10.38
C GLN A 649 -20.44 -5.99 -11.88
N GLU A 650 -19.75 -6.99 -12.41
CA GLU A 650 -19.87 -7.38 -13.82
C GLU A 650 -21.29 -7.89 -14.16
N TYR A 651 -21.89 -8.66 -13.25
CA TYR A 651 -23.26 -9.15 -13.40
C TYR A 651 -24.30 -8.01 -13.42
N LEU A 652 -24.14 -7.00 -12.56
CA LEU A 652 -25.02 -5.84 -12.51
C LEU A 652 -24.91 -4.98 -13.78
N ASN A 653 -23.73 -4.92 -14.40
CA ASN A 653 -23.51 -4.19 -15.65
C ASN A 653 -24.09 -4.90 -16.88
N SER A 654 -24.02 -6.23 -16.91
CA SER A 654 -24.43 -7.05 -18.07
C SER A 654 -25.93 -7.40 -18.12
N LYS A 655 -26.65 -7.32 -16.99
CA LYS A 655 -28.09 -7.62 -16.84
C LYS A 655 -28.57 -8.91 -17.54
N PRO A 656 -27.96 -10.08 -17.30
CA PRO A 656 -28.40 -11.33 -17.91
C PRO A 656 -29.72 -11.83 -17.31
N ASN A 657 -30.49 -12.61 -18.08
CA ASN A 657 -31.79 -13.18 -17.69
C ASN A 657 -31.70 -14.41 -16.76
N LYS A 658 -30.51 -14.73 -16.23
CA LYS A 658 -30.28 -15.87 -15.35
C LYS A 658 -29.63 -15.44 -14.04
N PRO A 659 -29.86 -16.15 -12.92
CA PRO A 659 -29.27 -15.79 -11.63
C PRO A 659 -27.75 -15.93 -11.60
N LEU A 660 -27.08 -15.02 -10.88
CA LEU A 660 -25.67 -15.17 -10.48
C LEU A 660 -25.58 -16.11 -9.29
N SER A 661 -24.76 -17.16 -9.36
CA SER A 661 -24.64 -18.14 -8.27
C SER A 661 -23.28 -18.08 -7.58
N ILE A 662 -23.26 -17.81 -6.27
CA ILE A 662 -22.05 -17.67 -5.45
C ILE A 662 -22.16 -18.62 -4.27
N ALA A 663 -21.08 -19.33 -3.92
CA ALA A 663 -21.04 -20.20 -2.75
C ALA A 663 -20.12 -19.66 -1.64
N VAL A 664 -20.49 -19.85 -0.38
CA VAL A 664 -19.79 -19.34 0.79
C VAL A 664 -19.54 -20.49 1.74
N PHE A 665 -18.27 -20.70 2.08
CA PHE A 665 -17.80 -21.76 2.96
C PHE A 665 -17.07 -21.17 4.15
N GLY A 666 -16.98 -21.94 5.23
CA GLY A 666 -16.34 -21.53 6.47
C GLY A 666 -16.88 -22.36 7.63
N GLN A 667 -16.13 -22.42 8.72
CA GLN A 667 -16.58 -23.10 9.94
C GLN A 667 -17.91 -22.54 10.45
N PRO A 668 -18.69 -23.32 11.23
CA PRO A 668 -19.81 -22.79 12.01
C PRO A 668 -19.37 -21.57 12.83
N GLY A 669 -20.16 -20.50 12.82
CA GLY A 669 -19.82 -19.27 13.56
C GLY A 669 -18.66 -18.41 12.99
N ALA A 670 -18.11 -18.74 11.83
CA ALA A 670 -17.06 -17.93 11.17
C ALA A 670 -17.54 -16.56 10.65
N GLY A 671 -18.86 -16.28 10.66
CA GLY A 671 -19.40 -15.01 10.18
C GLY A 671 -19.73 -14.97 8.67
N LYS A 672 -19.92 -16.13 8.03
CA LYS A 672 -20.24 -16.28 6.59
C LYS A 672 -21.33 -15.33 6.09
N SER A 673 -22.52 -15.38 6.70
CA SER A 673 -23.67 -14.56 6.31
C SER A 673 -23.38 -13.06 6.48
N PHE A 674 -22.71 -12.69 7.57
CA PHE A 674 -22.33 -11.30 7.81
C PHE A 674 -21.33 -10.79 6.77
N GLY A 675 -20.23 -11.52 6.53
CA GLY A 675 -19.20 -11.16 5.55
C GLY A 675 -19.78 -10.87 4.18
N VAL A 676 -20.59 -11.80 3.66
CA VAL A 676 -21.15 -11.67 2.30
C VAL A 676 -22.21 -10.57 2.20
N LYS A 677 -23.06 -10.38 3.23
CA LYS A 677 -23.97 -9.23 3.29
C LYS A 677 -23.23 -7.90 3.20
N GLN A 678 -22.08 -7.78 3.86
CA GLN A 678 -21.29 -6.54 3.82
C GLN A 678 -20.62 -6.32 2.45
N VAL A 679 -20.13 -7.37 1.80
CA VAL A 679 -19.61 -7.28 0.42
C VAL A 679 -20.70 -6.81 -0.54
N ILE A 680 -21.91 -7.38 -0.46
CA ILE A 680 -23.03 -6.97 -1.32
C ILE A 680 -23.43 -5.52 -1.06
N ARG A 681 -23.56 -5.12 0.21
CA ARG A 681 -23.86 -3.73 0.58
C ARG A 681 -22.82 -2.76 0.03
N ALA A 682 -21.54 -3.13 0.07
CA ALA A 682 -20.44 -2.33 -0.46
C ALA A 682 -20.42 -2.24 -2.00
N VAL A 683 -21.08 -3.17 -2.69
CA VAL A 683 -21.16 -3.24 -4.16
C VAL A 683 -22.41 -2.54 -4.69
N LEU A 684 -23.57 -2.72 -4.04
CA LEU A 684 -24.85 -2.26 -4.57
C LEU A 684 -25.04 -0.73 -4.50
N GLU A 685 -24.23 0.02 -3.74
CA GLU A 685 -24.34 1.50 -3.57
C GLU A 685 -25.76 2.01 -3.24
N ARG A 686 -26.67 1.14 -2.77
CA ARG A 686 -28.05 1.51 -2.44
C ARG A 686 -28.07 2.23 -1.09
N GLY A 687 -28.71 3.39 -1.05
CA GLY A 687 -29.04 4.06 0.21
C GLY A 687 -29.90 3.16 1.08
N LYS A 688 -29.32 2.72 2.20
CA LYS A 688 -29.84 2.06 3.43
C LYS A 688 -30.95 0.99 3.41
N ASP A 689 -31.75 0.77 2.37
CA ASP A 689 -32.88 -0.16 2.41
C ASP A 689 -32.73 -1.28 1.37
N TRP A 690 -31.79 -2.19 1.62
CA TRP A 690 -31.73 -3.48 0.93
C TRP A 690 -31.78 -4.61 1.95
N GLU A 691 -32.81 -5.43 1.86
CA GLU A 691 -32.99 -6.64 2.67
C GLU A 691 -32.90 -7.88 1.77
N PRO A 692 -32.00 -8.83 2.07
CA PRO A 692 -31.94 -10.09 1.33
C PRO A 692 -33.14 -10.98 1.66
N ILE A 693 -33.52 -11.82 0.70
CA ILE A 693 -34.45 -12.93 0.94
C ILE A 693 -33.67 -14.05 1.61
N GLU A 694 -33.91 -14.29 2.89
CA GLU A 694 -33.27 -15.37 3.64
C GLU A 694 -34.11 -16.64 3.61
N ALA A 695 -33.48 -17.76 3.26
CA ALA A 695 -34.08 -19.09 3.19
C ALA A 695 -33.13 -20.07 3.86
N ASN A 696 -33.47 -20.52 5.08
CA ASN A 696 -32.72 -21.57 5.75
C ASN A 696 -33.23 -22.94 5.28
N ILE A 697 -32.40 -23.64 4.50
CA ILE A 697 -32.77 -24.88 3.84
C ILE A 697 -32.95 -26.04 4.83
N SER A 698 -32.28 -26.03 5.98
CA SER A 698 -32.47 -27.08 7.00
C SER A 698 -33.86 -27.07 7.63
N GLN A 699 -34.58 -25.95 7.52
CA GLN A 699 -35.96 -25.81 8.02
C GLN A 699 -37.01 -26.29 7.01
N PHE A 700 -36.61 -26.55 5.76
CA PHE A 700 -37.54 -26.97 4.71
C PHE A 700 -37.81 -28.46 4.78
N LEU A 701 -39.09 -28.83 4.70
CA LEU A 701 -39.51 -30.23 4.78
C LEU A 701 -39.76 -30.81 3.39
N ASN A 702 -40.13 -29.97 2.42
CA ASN A 702 -40.47 -30.41 1.07
C ASN A 702 -40.21 -29.34 0.00
N TYR A 703 -40.18 -29.75 -1.27
CA TYR A 703 -39.87 -28.86 -2.40
C TYR A 703 -40.81 -27.65 -2.50
N SER A 704 -42.05 -27.77 -2.03
CA SER A 704 -43.04 -26.69 -2.00
C SER A 704 -42.57 -25.46 -1.21
N ASP A 705 -41.79 -25.66 -0.14
CA ASP A 705 -41.20 -24.57 0.65
C ASP A 705 -40.23 -23.74 -0.21
N LEU A 706 -39.39 -24.43 -0.98
CA LEU A 706 -38.44 -23.79 -1.90
C LEU A 706 -39.16 -23.06 -3.06
N VAL A 707 -40.29 -23.59 -3.54
CA VAL A 707 -41.13 -22.94 -4.56
C VAL A 707 -41.71 -21.62 -4.06
N VAL A 708 -42.06 -21.49 -2.77
CA VAL A 708 -42.49 -20.21 -2.17
C VAL A 708 -41.37 -19.17 -2.29
N VAL A 709 -40.13 -19.55 -2.02
CA VAL A 709 -38.97 -18.67 -2.17
C VAL A 709 -38.79 -18.24 -3.63
N PHE A 710 -38.86 -19.19 -4.58
CA PHE A 710 -38.76 -18.87 -6.02
C PHE A 710 -39.85 -17.92 -6.52
N ARG A 711 -41.10 -18.05 -6.02
CA ARG A 711 -42.17 -17.09 -6.32
C ARG A 711 -41.82 -15.69 -5.82
N LYS A 712 -41.36 -15.56 -4.57
CA LYS A 712 -40.93 -14.27 -4.00
C LYS A 712 -39.79 -13.62 -4.80
N ILE A 713 -38.82 -14.42 -5.24
CA ILE A 713 -37.70 -13.95 -6.08
C ILE A 713 -38.22 -13.39 -7.40
N ARG A 714 -39.05 -14.16 -8.09
CA ARG A 714 -39.62 -13.74 -9.37
C ARG A 714 -40.44 -12.46 -9.22
N ASP A 715 -41.27 -12.37 -8.20
CA ASP A 715 -42.13 -11.19 -7.99
C ASP A 715 -41.27 -9.93 -7.71
N THR A 716 -40.16 -10.09 -6.98
CA THR A 716 -39.17 -9.02 -6.77
C THR A 716 -38.45 -8.64 -8.07
N ALA A 717 -38.00 -9.62 -8.86
CA ALA A 717 -37.35 -9.36 -10.15
C ALA A 717 -38.28 -8.65 -11.14
N MET A 718 -39.58 -9.00 -11.15
CA MET A 718 -40.59 -8.34 -11.98
C MET A 718 -40.84 -6.88 -11.58
N SER A 719 -40.56 -6.50 -10.33
CA SER A 719 -40.64 -5.11 -9.87
C SER A 719 -39.49 -4.23 -10.36
N GLY A 720 -38.49 -4.80 -11.05
CA GLY A 720 -37.32 -4.08 -11.57
C GLY A 720 -36.12 -4.04 -10.61
N GLU A 721 -36.26 -4.60 -9.40
CA GLU A 721 -35.17 -4.77 -8.46
C GLU A 721 -34.41 -6.07 -8.70
N THR A 722 -33.09 -6.07 -8.48
CA THR A 722 -32.30 -7.33 -8.42
C THR A 722 -32.47 -7.99 -7.04
N PRO A 723 -33.26 -9.07 -6.89
CA PRO A 723 -33.35 -9.82 -5.65
C PRO A 723 -32.01 -10.48 -5.34
N VAL A 724 -31.68 -10.51 -4.05
CA VAL A 724 -30.55 -11.26 -3.54
C VAL A 724 -31.07 -12.25 -2.52
N VAL A 725 -30.65 -13.49 -2.66
CA VAL A 725 -31.21 -14.63 -1.92
C VAL A 725 -30.08 -15.34 -1.20
N LEU A 726 -30.25 -15.53 0.11
CA LEU A 726 -29.34 -16.29 0.96
C LEU A 726 -29.98 -17.64 1.24
N PHE A 727 -29.47 -18.69 0.58
CA PHE A 727 -29.78 -20.08 0.89
C PHE A 727 -28.80 -20.56 1.96
N ASP A 728 -29.20 -20.45 3.23
CA ASP A 728 -28.39 -20.89 4.37
C ASP A 728 -28.55 -22.41 4.58
N GLU A 729 -27.48 -23.04 5.03
CA GLU A 729 -27.38 -24.50 5.20
C GLU A 729 -27.82 -25.29 3.94
N PHE A 730 -27.46 -24.78 2.75
CA PHE A 730 -27.89 -25.38 1.46
C PHE A 730 -27.40 -26.82 1.25
N ASP A 731 -26.35 -27.20 1.98
CA ASP A 731 -25.70 -28.50 2.00
C ASP A 731 -26.36 -29.47 3.00
N SER A 732 -27.56 -29.14 3.50
CA SER A 732 -28.38 -30.03 4.33
C SER A 732 -28.85 -31.28 3.60
N ASP A 733 -29.17 -32.31 4.39
CA ASP A 733 -29.74 -33.56 3.90
C ASP A 733 -31.20 -33.35 3.47
N PHE A 734 -31.64 -34.12 2.47
CA PHE A 734 -33.04 -34.14 2.03
C PHE A 734 -33.45 -35.55 1.63
N ASP A 735 -34.58 -36.02 2.18
CA ASP A 735 -35.14 -37.34 1.87
C ASP A 735 -34.14 -38.49 2.07
N GLY A 736 -33.41 -38.45 3.20
CA GLY A 736 -32.39 -39.44 3.56
C GLY A 736 -31.11 -39.38 2.71
N LYS A 737 -30.97 -38.41 1.80
CA LYS A 737 -29.80 -38.23 0.94
C LYS A 737 -29.02 -36.99 1.34
N ARG A 738 -27.72 -37.16 1.58
CA ARG A 738 -26.79 -36.04 1.79
C ARG A 738 -26.79 -35.12 0.58
N LEU A 739 -26.79 -33.80 0.77
CA LEU A 739 -26.84 -32.82 -0.33
C LEU A 739 -28.05 -33.00 -1.27
N GLY A 740 -29.14 -33.60 -0.78
CA GLY A 740 -30.30 -33.96 -1.59
C GLY A 740 -31.03 -32.75 -2.22
N TRP A 741 -30.82 -31.55 -1.68
CA TRP A 741 -31.37 -30.30 -2.19
C TRP A 741 -30.73 -29.81 -3.50
N LEU A 742 -29.47 -30.18 -3.79
CA LEU A 742 -28.70 -29.59 -4.90
C LEU A 742 -29.37 -29.76 -6.27
N LYS A 743 -30.03 -30.89 -6.52
CA LYS A 743 -30.74 -31.16 -7.79
C LYS A 743 -31.83 -30.13 -8.10
N TYR A 744 -32.45 -29.53 -7.07
CA TYR A 744 -33.55 -28.57 -7.24
C TYR A 744 -33.06 -27.15 -7.59
N PHE A 745 -31.78 -26.85 -7.35
CA PHE A 745 -31.17 -25.57 -7.72
C PHE A 745 -30.64 -25.53 -9.16
N LEU A 746 -30.42 -26.67 -9.80
CA LEU A 746 -29.76 -26.73 -11.11
C LEU A 746 -30.49 -25.96 -12.21
N ALA A 747 -31.80 -26.19 -12.36
CA ALA A 747 -32.62 -25.47 -13.35
C ALA A 747 -32.73 -23.96 -13.02
N PRO A 748 -32.97 -23.56 -11.76
CA PRO A 748 -32.89 -22.15 -11.36
C PRO A 748 -31.56 -21.47 -11.69
N MET A 749 -30.42 -22.14 -11.46
CA MET A 749 -29.09 -21.58 -11.71
C MET A 749 -28.75 -21.51 -13.20
N GLN A 750 -29.12 -22.53 -13.97
CA GLN A 750 -28.71 -22.67 -15.37
C GLN A 750 -29.63 -21.89 -16.31
N ASP A 751 -30.93 -22.14 -16.19
CA ASP A 751 -31.95 -21.69 -17.14
C ASP A 751 -32.74 -20.49 -16.60
N GLY A 752 -32.54 -20.14 -15.32
CA GLY A 752 -33.33 -19.10 -14.66
C GLY A 752 -34.79 -19.48 -14.55
N GLN A 753 -35.08 -20.78 -14.39
CA GLN A 753 -36.43 -21.33 -14.38
C GLN A 753 -36.64 -22.31 -13.22
N PHE A 754 -37.88 -22.43 -12.75
CA PHE A 754 -38.27 -23.40 -11.72
C PHE A 754 -39.60 -24.06 -12.06
N MET A 755 -39.86 -25.22 -11.47
CA MET A 755 -41.11 -25.95 -11.61
C MET A 755 -42.08 -25.52 -10.52
N ASP A 756 -43.25 -25.02 -10.90
CA ASP A 756 -44.34 -24.68 -9.98
C ASP A 756 -45.62 -25.36 -10.43
N SER A 757 -46.09 -26.31 -9.63
CA SER A 757 -47.36 -27.02 -9.88
C SER A 757 -47.43 -27.66 -11.28
N GLY A 758 -46.30 -28.18 -11.78
CA GLY A 758 -46.18 -28.80 -13.11
C GLY A 758 -45.90 -27.84 -14.27
N PHE A 759 -45.81 -26.53 -14.01
CA PHE A 759 -45.47 -25.52 -15.01
C PHE A 759 -44.06 -24.98 -14.81
N VAL A 760 -43.33 -24.80 -15.91
CA VAL A 760 -42.04 -24.12 -15.91
C VAL A 760 -42.28 -22.61 -15.84
N ARG A 761 -41.70 -21.95 -14.83
CA ARG A 761 -41.80 -20.50 -14.61
C ARG A 761 -40.43 -19.84 -14.63
N PRO A 762 -40.27 -18.64 -15.22
CA PRO A 762 -39.03 -17.89 -15.15
C PRO A 762 -38.82 -17.26 -13.77
N LEU A 763 -37.56 -17.11 -13.35
CA LEU A 763 -37.11 -16.38 -12.17
C LEU A 763 -36.70 -14.94 -12.51
N GLY A 764 -35.94 -14.77 -13.61
CA GLY A 764 -35.37 -13.49 -14.01
C GLY A 764 -34.01 -13.20 -13.39
N HIS A 765 -33.61 -11.93 -13.45
CA HIS A 765 -32.33 -11.43 -12.96
C HIS A 765 -32.28 -11.48 -11.42
N ALA A 766 -31.31 -12.17 -10.84
CA ALA A 766 -31.22 -12.42 -9.39
C ALA A 766 -29.79 -12.79 -8.96
N ILE A 767 -29.48 -12.66 -7.67
CA ILE A 767 -28.21 -13.14 -7.09
C ILE A 767 -28.52 -14.21 -6.04
N PHE A 768 -28.01 -15.42 -6.25
CA PHE A 768 -28.09 -16.55 -5.33
C PHE A 768 -26.79 -16.71 -4.56
N ILE A 769 -26.90 -16.79 -3.24
CA ILE A 769 -25.78 -17.05 -2.35
C ILE A 769 -26.09 -18.32 -1.57
N PHE A 770 -25.24 -19.31 -1.74
CA PHE A 770 -25.32 -20.60 -1.09
C PHE A 770 -24.34 -20.63 0.08
N ILE A 771 -24.83 -20.62 1.33
CA ILE A 771 -24.00 -20.61 2.53
C ILE A 771 -23.95 -22.02 3.12
N GLY A 772 -22.76 -22.63 3.09
CA GLY A 772 -22.55 -24.00 3.54
C GLY A 772 -22.29 -24.09 5.04
N GLY A 773 -22.87 -25.11 5.69
CA GLY A 773 -22.67 -25.43 7.10
C GLY A 773 -21.68 -26.57 7.35
N THR A 774 -21.49 -27.48 6.40
CA THR A 774 -20.80 -28.76 6.62
C THR A 774 -19.32 -28.75 6.24
N SER A 775 -18.96 -28.01 5.18
CA SER A 775 -17.59 -27.96 4.66
C SER A 775 -16.96 -26.58 4.91
N PRO A 776 -15.77 -26.49 5.54
CA PRO A 776 -15.14 -25.21 5.86
C PRO A 776 -14.52 -24.51 4.63
N THR A 777 -14.22 -25.25 3.56
CA THR A 777 -13.66 -24.68 2.33
C THR A 777 -14.35 -25.23 1.08
N PHE A 778 -14.34 -24.47 -0.02
CA PHE A 778 -14.84 -24.93 -1.31
C PHE A 778 -14.08 -26.16 -1.83
N ARG A 779 -12.77 -26.26 -1.55
CA ARG A 779 -11.96 -27.43 -1.96
C ARG A 779 -12.42 -28.69 -1.23
N GLU A 780 -12.66 -28.60 0.07
CA GLU A 780 -13.20 -29.71 0.86
C GLU A 780 -14.62 -30.06 0.43
N PHE A 781 -15.45 -29.05 0.17
CA PHE A 781 -16.76 -29.28 -0.42
C PHE A 781 -16.61 -30.03 -1.75
N LYS A 782 -15.71 -29.64 -2.65
CA LYS A 782 -15.59 -30.26 -3.98
C LYS A 782 -14.98 -31.67 -3.95
N TYR A 783 -13.92 -31.89 -3.17
CA TYR A 783 -13.07 -33.08 -3.23
C TYR A 783 -13.06 -33.92 -1.95
N ASN A 784 -13.78 -33.56 -0.89
CA ASN A 784 -13.68 -34.16 0.45
C ASN A 784 -12.29 -33.94 1.11
N LYS A 785 -12.24 -34.05 2.44
CA LYS A 785 -11.06 -33.70 3.26
C LYS A 785 -9.81 -34.50 2.90
N ASP A 786 -9.92 -35.82 2.77
CA ASP A 786 -8.77 -36.71 2.54
C ASP A 786 -8.03 -36.40 1.23
N VAL A 787 -8.77 -36.01 0.19
CA VAL A 787 -8.20 -35.70 -1.11
C VAL A 787 -7.56 -34.32 -1.12
N VAL A 788 -8.13 -33.36 -0.39
CA VAL A 788 -7.51 -32.04 -0.22
C VAL A 788 -6.18 -32.16 0.50
N VAL A 789 -6.13 -32.94 1.59
CA VAL A 789 -4.88 -33.22 2.32
C VAL A 789 -3.84 -33.86 1.39
N ALA A 790 -4.22 -34.88 0.63
CA ALA A 790 -3.33 -35.52 -0.33
C ALA A 790 -2.86 -34.57 -1.44
N GLN A 791 -3.74 -33.69 -1.94
CA GLN A 791 -3.39 -32.69 -2.96
C GLN A 791 -2.39 -31.67 -2.41
N ASP A 792 -2.53 -31.25 -1.16
CA ASP A 792 -1.64 -30.27 -0.54
C ASP A 792 -0.25 -30.86 -0.30
N VAL A 793 -0.17 -32.13 0.09
CA VAL A 793 1.09 -32.88 0.15
C VAL A 793 1.71 -33.00 -1.26
N ALA A 794 0.94 -33.39 -2.27
CA ALA A 794 1.45 -33.50 -3.64
C ALA A 794 1.92 -32.16 -4.23
N ALA A 795 1.23 -31.07 -3.90
CA ALA A 795 1.65 -29.72 -4.28
C ALA A 795 2.96 -29.32 -3.60
N GLN A 796 3.13 -29.66 -2.32
CA GLN A 796 4.36 -29.44 -1.55
C GLN A 796 5.55 -30.18 -2.18
N GLU A 797 5.40 -31.48 -2.45
CA GLU A 797 6.47 -32.27 -3.10
C GLU A 797 6.80 -31.75 -4.51
N LYS A 798 5.77 -31.34 -5.28
CA LYS A 798 5.96 -30.72 -6.60
C LYS A 798 6.74 -29.41 -6.53
N ALA A 799 6.46 -28.57 -5.54
CA ALA A 799 7.17 -27.30 -5.35
C ALA A 799 8.64 -27.53 -4.99
N THR A 800 8.91 -28.41 -4.04
CA THR A 800 10.27 -28.81 -3.64
C THR A 800 11.08 -29.31 -4.83
N ALA A 801 10.49 -30.18 -5.67
CA ALA A 801 11.14 -30.65 -6.89
C ALA A 801 11.41 -29.52 -7.90
N LYS A 802 10.45 -28.61 -8.11
CA LYS A 802 10.61 -27.46 -9.03
C LYS A 802 11.69 -26.51 -8.55
N GLU A 803 11.78 -26.28 -7.24
CA GLU A 803 12.78 -25.43 -6.62
C GLU A 803 14.19 -26.04 -6.71
N ALA A 804 14.33 -27.34 -6.45
CA ALA A 804 15.59 -28.06 -6.65
C ALA A 804 16.08 -27.94 -8.10
N ILE A 805 15.19 -28.14 -9.09
CA ILE A 805 15.52 -27.99 -10.52
C ILE A 805 15.94 -26.55 -10.84
N LYS A 806 15.21 -25.55 -10.34
CA LYS A 806 15.51 -24.12 -10.57
C LYS A 806 16.85 -23.73 -9.93
N LYS A 807 17.13 -24.21 -8.72
CA LYS A 807 18.38 -23.97 -8.00
C LYS A 807 19.57 -24.51 -8.80
N ALA A 808 19.49 -25.77 -9.26
CA ALA A 808 20.52 -26.37 -10.10
C ALA A 808 20.69 -25.65 -11.45
N ALA A 809 19.60 -25.28 -12.14
CA ALA A 809 19.68 -24.57 -13.42
C ALA A 809 20.31 -23.17 -13.28
N ASN A 810 20.03 -22.47 -12.18
CA ASN A 810 20.65 -21.18 -11.87
C ASN A 810 22.12 -21.33 -11.48
N ALA A 811 22.45 -22.30 -10.60
CA ALA A 811 23.83 -22.60 -10.22
C ALA A 811 24.68 -22.97 -11.44
N LYS A 812 24.13 -23.75 -12.37
CA LYS A 812 24.76 -24.05 -13.65
C LYS A 812 25.02 -22.81 -14.51
N ARG A 813 24.00 -21.97 -14.74
CA ARG A 813 24.16 -20.72 -15.52
C ARG A 813 25.20 -19.78 -14.92
N PHE A 814 25.32 -19.75 -13.60
CA PHE A 814 26.29 -18.91 -12.90
C PHE A 814 27.72 -19.48 -13.02
N ARG A 815 27.90 -20.78 -12.77
CA ARG A 815 29.17 -21.50 -12.98
C ARG A 815 29.66 -21.39 -14.43
N ASP A 816 28.78 -21.58 -15.41
CA ASP A 816 29.11 -21.42 -16.83
C ASP A 816 29.57 -19.97 -17.16
N GLY A 817 29.02 -18.99 -16.44
CA GLY A 817 29.46 -17.60 -16.48
C GLY A 817 30.85 -17.42 -15.89
N GLU A 818 31.11 -17.87 -14.66
CA GLU A 818 32.40 -17.72 -13.96
C GLU A 818 33.55 -18.47 -14.64
N ILE A 819 33.33 -19.71 -15.09
CA ILE A 819 34.32 -20.54 -15.80
C ILE A 819 34.75 -19.88 -17.13
N SER A 820 33.92 -19.02 -17.71
CA SER A 820 34.25 -18.26 -18.93
C SER A 820 35.28 -17.14 -18.71
N TYR A 821 35.57 -16.77 -17.45
CA TYR A 821 36.50 -15.69 -17.08
C TYR A 821 37.86 -16.19 -16.53
N LEU A 822 38.07 -17.50 -16.40
CA LEU A 822 39.32 -18.09 -15.90
C LEU A 822 40.26 -18.49 -17.06
N SER A 823 41.59 -18.44 -16.85
CA SER A 823 42.59 -18.79 -17.86
C SER A 823 43.36 -20.07 -17.53
N GLY A 824 43.55 -20.95 -18.52
CA GLY A 824 44.51 -22.07 -18.44
C GLY A 824 44.16 -23.13 -17.39
N ALA A 825 45.15 -23.54 -16.59
CA ALA A 825 45.06 -24.66 -15.64
C ALA A 825 43.92 -24.51 -14.60
N ASP A 826 43.64 -23.28 -14.16
CA ASP A 826 42.55 -22.99 -13.22
C ASP A 826 41.16 -23.31 -13.79
N GLN A 827 41.03 -23.36 -15.12
CA GLN A 827 39.78 -23.68 -15.81
C GLN A 827 39.48 -25.19 -15.82
N GLU A 828 40.50 -26.06 -15.78
CA GLU A 828 40.32 -27.51 -15.69
C GLU A 828 39.95 -27.97 -14.28
N ASP A 829 40.58 -27.37 -13.27
CA ASP A 829 40.27 -27.64 -11.86
C ASP A 829 38.84 -27.20 -11.51
N ALA A 830 38.43 -26.00 -11.98
CA ALA A 830 37.07 -25.48 -11.80
C ALA A 830 36.01 -26.34 -12.50
N LYS A 831 36.29 -26.87 -13.71
CA LYS A 831 35.38 -27.80 -14.41
C LYS A 831 35.22 -29.12 -13.66
N THR A 832 36.29 -29.61 -13.05
CA THR A 832 36.28 -30.88 -12.29
C THR A 832 35.48 -30.74 -10.98
N ALA A 833 35.60 -29.60 -10.30
CA ALA A 833 34.78 -29.28 -9.13
C ALA A 833 33.29 -29.12 -9.48
N ALA A 834 32.98 -28.37 -10.55
CA ALA A 834 31.61 -28.18 -11.04
C ALA A 834 30.92 -29.51 -11.40
N ALA A 835 31.65 -30.48 -11.97
CA ALA A 835 31.11 -31.80 -12.30
C ALA A 835 30.68 -32.62 -11.06
N LYS A 836 31.43 -32.54 -9.95
CA LYS A 836 31.06 -33.22 -8.69
C LYS A 836 29.79 -32.62 -8.09
N GLU A 837 29.69 -31.30 -8.06
CA GLU A 837 28.51 -30.59 -7.56
C GLU A 837 27.27 -30.85 -8.45
N GLU A 838 27.42 -30.89 -9.78
CA GLU A 838 26.31 -31.24 -10.70
C GLU A 838 25.77 -32.66 -10.42
N GLU A 839 26.63 -33.60 -10.01
CA GLU A 839 26.21 -34.96 -9.68
C GLU A 839 25.39 -35.03 -8.37
N GLU A 840 25.78 -34.24 -7.36
CA GLU A 840 25.00 -34.11 -6.11
C GLU A 840 23.65 -33.43 -6.34
N GLU A 841 23.61 -32.36 -7.15
CA GLU A 841 22.38 -31.68 -7.55
C GLU A 841 21.42 -32.63 -8.29
N LYS A 842 21.96 -33.48 -9.18
CA LYS A 842 21.17 -34.46 -9.93
C LYS A 842 20.55 -35.51 -9.00
N LYS A 843 21.28 -36.03 -8.02
CA LYS A 843 20.76 -36.97 -7.01
C LYS A 843 19.64 -36.32 -6.17
N ALA A 844 19.80 -35.07 -5.78
CA ALA A 844 18.77 -34.33 -5.04
C ALA A 844 17.49 -34.12 -5.88
N ILE A 845 17.64 -33.80 -7.17
CA ILE A 845 16.50 -33.66 -8.11
C ILE A 845 15.77 -35.00 -8.29
N GLU A 846 16.49 -36.11 -8.46
CA GLU A 846 15.89 -37.44 -8.61
C GLU A 846 15.07 -37.84 -7.36
N ALA A 847 15.63 -37.62 -6.16
CA ALA A 847 14.94 -37.89 -4.90
C ALA A 847 13.66 -37.05 -4.73
N ALA A 848 13.72 -35.75 -5.03
CA ALA A 848 12.57 -34.85 -4.96
C ALA A 848 11.50 -35.20 -6.03
N THR A 849 11.93 -35.61 -7.22
CA THR A 849 11.01 -36.00 -8.31
C THR A 849 10.26 -37.28 -7.97
N LYS A 850 10.92 -38.26 -7.34
CA LYS A 850 10.28 -39.50 -6.87
C LYS A 850 9.17 -39.22 -5.86
N LYS A 851 9.44 -38.42 -4.81
CA LYS A 851 8.43 -38.05 -3.81
C LYS A 851 7.21 -37.34 -4.43
N LYS A 852 7.46 -36.45 -5.40
CA LYS A 852 6.40 -35.78 -6.18
C LYS A 852 5.53 -36.78 -6.93
N ASP A 853 6.11 -37.78 -7.58
CA ASP A 853 5.36 -38.75 -8.37
C ASP A 853 4.55 -39.72 -7.48
N ASP A 854 5.11 -40.15 -6.35
CA ASP A 854 4.40 -40.96 -5.34
C ASP A 854 3.19 -40.22 -4.76
N ALA A 855 3.36 -38.95 -4.39
CA ALA A 855 2.27 -38.12 -3.88
C ALA A 855 1.19 -37.87 -4.95
N LYS A 856 1.58 -37.66 -6.21
CA LYS A 856 0.65 -37.51 -7.34
C LYS A 856 -0.17 -38.79 -7.55
N LYS A 857 0.45 -39.97 -7.44
CA LYS A 857 -0.23 -41.26 -7.57
C LYS A 857 -1.31 -41.43 -6.49
N LYS A 858 -0.98 -41.13 -5.23
CA LYS A 858 -1.93 -41.18 -4.10
C LYS A 858 -3.16 -40.27 -4.33
N VAL A 859 -2.96 -39.08 -4.88
CA VAL A 859 -4.07 -38.17 -5.24
C VAL A 859 -4.96 -38.79 -6.33
N GLN A 860 -4.36 -39.41 -7.36
CA GLN A 860 -5.12 -40.03 -8.45
C GLN A 860 -5.97 -41.20 -7.94
N GLU A 861 -5.44 -42.04 -7.06
CA GLU A 861 -6.16 -43.15 -6.44
C GLU A 861 -7.37 -42.66 -5.63
N LEU A 862 -7.17 -41.65 -4.79
CA LEU A 862 -8.26 -41.07 -4.00
C LEU A 862 -9.33 -40.37 -4.85
N VAL A 863 -8.93 -39.65 -5.90
CA VAL A 863 -9.89 -39.01 -6.83
C VAL A 863 -10.69 -40.04 -7.62
N ALA A 864 -10.07 -41.14 -8.04
CA ALA A 864 -10.76 -42.24 -8.73
C ALA A 864 -11.85 -42.86 -7.84
N LEU A 865 -11.52 -43.14 -6.58
CA LEU A 865 -12.48 -43.64 -5.59
C LEU A 865 -13.69 -42.70 -5.42
N LEU A 866 -13.46 -41.38 -5.37
CA LEU A 866 -14.54 -40.40 -5.30
C LEU A 866 -15.39 -40.30 -6.56
N GLN A 867 -14.80 -40.50 -7.74
CA GLN A 867 -15.56 -40.48 -9.00
C GLN A 867 -16.43 -41.72 -9.17
N GLU A 868 -16.10 -42.81 -8.50
CA GLU A 868 -16.88 -44.05 -8.48
C GLU A 868 -18.00 -44.04 -7.43
N ASP A 869 -17.98 -43.07 -6.50
CA ASP A 869 -19.03 -42.85 -5.51
C ASP A 869 -20.38 -42.53 -6.19
N ARG A 870 -21.30 -43.51 -6.13
CA ARG A 870 -22.63 -43.42 -6.73
C ARG A 870 -23.51 -42.40 -6.02
N ASP A 871 -23.31 -42.16 -4.73
CA ASP A 871 -24.15 -41.25 -3.95
C ASP A 871 -23.85 -39.79 -4.32
N LEU A 872 -22.59 -39.44 -4.60
CA LEU A 872 -22.20 -38.11 -5.10
C LEU A 872 -22.74 -37.81 -6.52
N LYS A 873 -22.85 -38.84 -7.37
CA LYS A 873 -23.46 -38.69 -8.71
C LYS A 873 -24.97 -38.51 -8.63
N GLN A 874 -25.63 -39.25 -7.73
CA GLN A 874 -27.07 -39.13 -7.52
C GLN A 874 -27.47 -37.76 -6.93
N THR A 875 -26.60 -37.15 -6.14
CA THR A 875 -26.83 -35.84 -5.51
C THR A 875 -26.51 -34.66 -6.43
N LYS A 876 -26.01 -34.90 -7.66
CA LYS A 876 -25.71 -33.86 -8.66
C LYS A 876 -24.74 -32.79 -8.17
N LYS A 877 -23.86 -33.14 -7.24
CA LYS A 877 -22.83 -32.23 -6.71
C LYS A 877 -21.87 -31.69 -7.78
N PRO A 878 -21.33 -32.51 -8.73
CA PRO A 878 -20.46 -31.98 -9.78
C PRO A 878 -21.18 -30.98 -10.71
N ASP A 879 -22.46 -31.26 -10.99
CA ASP A 879 -23.37 -30.39 -11.74
C ASP A 879 -23.61 -29.04 -11.03
N PHE A 880 -23.81 -29.05 -9.71
CA PHE A 880 -23.97 -27.83 -8.94
C PHE A 880 -22.68 -26.98 -8.97
N VAL A 881 -21.54 -27.62 -8.72
CA VAL A 881 -20.23 -26.95 -8.69
C VAL A 881 -19.88 -26.28 -10.02
N SER A 882 -20.23 -26.91 -11.16
CA SER A 882 -19.96 -26.32 -12.48
C SER A 882 -20.81 -25.10 -12.82
N ARG A 883 -21.92 -24.88 -12.08
CA ARG A 883 -22.83 -23.74 -12.26
C ARG A 883 -22.54 -22.56 -11.32
N LEU A 884 -21.61 -22.72 -10.38
CA LEU A 884 -21.16 -21.62 -9.52
C LEU A 884 -20.28 -20.65 -10.33
N SER A 885 -20.53 -19.35 -10.14
CA SER A 885 -19.76 -18.26 -10.76
C SER A 885 -18.59 -17.81 -9.90
N ALA A 886 -18.73 -17.89 -8.57
CA ALA A 886 -17.69 -17.55 -7.60
C ALA A 886 -17.85 -18.34 -6.31
N HIS A 887 -16.81 -18.34 -5.47
CA HIS A 887 -16.87 -18.86 -4.12
C HIS A 887 -16.05 -18.01 -3.15
N ILE A 888 -16.42 -18.05 -1.87
CA ILE A 888 -15.71 -17.39 -0.76
C ILE A 888 -15.43 -18.45 0.30
N ASN A 889 -14.20 -18.45 0.84
CA ASN A 889 -13.88 -19.15 2.09
C ASN A 889 -13.71 -18.10 3.18
N VAL A 890 -14.59 -18.09 4.17
CA VAL A 890 -14.54 -17.20 5.34
C VAL A 890 -13.87 -17.95 6.48
N LYS A 891 -12.85 -17.34 7.08
CA LYS A 891 -12.08 -17.94 8.15
C LYS A 891 -12.64 -17.50 9.50
N GLY A 892 -12.73 -18.44 10.45
CA GLY A 892 -13.17 -18.16 11.82
C GLY A 892 -12.02 -17.69 12.72
N PRO A 893 -12.29 -17.35 13.99
CA PRO A 893 -11.26 -16.94 14.95
C PRO A 893 -10.31 -18.07 15.40
N ASN A 894 -10.61 -19.32 15.01
CA ASN A 894 -9.81 -20.48 15.35
C ASN A 894 -8.71 -20.70 14.30
N LYS A 895 -7.60 -21.29 14.73
CA LYS A 895 -6.48 -21.67 13.87
C LYS A 895 -6.93 -22.78 12.91
N SER A 896 -6.77 -22.61 11.60
CA SER A 896 -7.23 -23.63 10.64
C SER A 896 -6.27 -24.81 10.47
N ASP A 897 -4.97 -24.55 10.57
CA ASP A 897 -3.90 -25.53 10.44
C ASP A 897 -2.59 -24.94 11.01
N GLU A 898 -1.53 -25.75 11.11
CA GLU A 898 -0.23 -25.30 11.63
C GLU A 898 0.42 -24.14 10.84
N GLY A 899 0.02 -23.95 9.58
CA GLY A 899 0.47 -22.83 8.75
C GLY A 899 -0.35 -21.55 8.93
N ASP A 900 -1.50 -21.59 9.61
CA ASP A 900 -2.34 -20.42 9.86
C ASP A 900 -1.73 -19.56 10.98
N LYS A 901 -0.77 -18.72 10.63
CA LYS A 901 -0.19 -17.70 11.53
C LYS A 901 -1.10 -16.48 11.70
N MET A 902 -2.16 -16.37 10.88
CA MET A 902 -3.03 -15.19 10.83
C MET A 902 -4.17 -15.21 11.84
N PHE A 903 -4.48 -16.38 12.40
CA PHE A 903 -5.62 -16.56 13.30
C PHE A 903 -5.62 -15.56 14.48
N ILE A 904 -4.46 -15.27 15.09
CA ILE A 904 -4.37 -14.33 16.22
C ILE A 904 -4.74 -12.90 15.80
N MET A 905 -4.34 -12.46 14.61
CA MET A 905 -4.68 -11.16 14.07
C MET A 905 -6.15 -11.08 13.67
N ARG A 906 -6.66 -12.15 13.03
CA ARG A 906 -8.08 -12.30 12.69
C ARG A 906 -8.94 -12.21 13.95
N ARG A 907 -8.53 -12.89 15.02
CA ARG A 907 -9.17 -12.88 16.33
C ARG A 907 -9.12 -11.51 16.99
N ALA A 908 -8.00 -10.79 16.93
CA ALA A 908 -7.89 -9.42 17.41
C ALA A 908 -8.85 -8.47 16.68
N MET A 909 -8.94 -8.54 15.35
CA MET A 909 -9.87 -7.72 14.56
C MET A 909 -11.34 -8.04 14.88
N LEU A 910 -11.67 -9.33 15.04
CA LEU A 910 -13.00 -9.77 15.44
C LEU A 910 -13.36 -9.31 16.86
N LEU A 911 -12.44 -9.50 17.83
CA LEU A 911 -12.63 -9.09 19.22
C LEU A 911 -12.82 -7.57 19.31
N GLN A 912 -11.99 -6.79 18.60
CA GLN A 912 -12.13 -5.34 18.51
C GLN A 912 -13.52 -4.94 18.00
N ALA A 913 -14.00 -5.55 16.91
CA ALA A 913 -15.32 -5.26 16.36
C ALA A 913 -16.45 -5.62 17.35
N GLN A 914 -16.33 -6.73 18.07
CA GLN A 914 -17.32 -7.13 19.09
C GLN A 914 -17.30 -6.21 20.32
N LEU A 915 -16.13 -5.74 20.75
CA LEU A 915 -16.00 -4.77 21.84
C LEU A 915 -16.68 -3.44 21.48
N LYS A 916 -16.41 -2.88 20.29
CA LYS A 916 -17.10 -1.67 19.80
C LYS A 916 -18.62 -1.83 19.81
N LYS A 917 -19.10 -2.96 19.28
CA LYS A 917 -20.52 -3.31 19.22
C LYS A 917 -21.13 -3.45 20.62
N HIS A 918 -20.44 -4.09 21.55
CA HIS A 918 -20.94 -4.34 22.90
C HIS A 918 -21.06 -3.05 23.71
N PHE A 919 -20.01 -2.22 23.69
CA PHE A 919 -19.99 -0.96 24.45
C PHE A 919 -20.69 0.21 23.73
N GLY A 920 -21.08 0.04 22.46
CA GLY A 920 -21.74 1.08 21.67
C GLY A 920 -20.84 2.29 21.42
N VAL A 921 -19.53 2.06 21.20
CA VAL A 921 -18.53 3.11 20.97
C VAL A 921 -18.00 3.05 19.53
N ASP A 922 -17.68 4.22 18.98
CA ASP A 922 -17.09 4.32 17.64
C ASP A 922 -15.59 3.98 17.65
N ASP A 923 -14.88 4.32 18.73
CA ASP A 923 -13.45 4.09 18.90
C ASP A 923 -13.16 3.12 20.06
N VAL A 924 -12.28 2.13 19.83
CA VAL A 924 -11.83 1.21 20.89
C VAL A 924 -10.88 1.87 21.88
N LYS A 925 -10.26 3.01 21.52
CA LYS A 925 -9.37 3.77 22.41
C LYS A 925 -10.08 4.23 23.69
N ASP A 926 -11.41 4.20 23.69
CA ASP A 926 -12.31 4.50 24.81
C ASP A 926 -12.57 3.31 25.75
N ILE A 927 -12.11 2.10 25.42
CA ILE A 927 -12.32 0.86 26.17
C ILE A 927 -10.99 0.42 26.78
N GLN A 928 -10.98 0.16 28.09
CA GLN A 928 -9.82 -0.36 28.81
C GLN A 928 -9.92 -1.88 28.94
N VAL A 929 -9.15 -2.63 28.16
CA VAL A 929 -9.05 -4.09 28.29
C VAL A 929 -7.77 -4.45 29.03
N ASP A 930 -7.90 -5.25 30.09
CA ASP A 930 -6.77 -5.77 30.86
C ASP A 930 -5.89 -6.70 30.00
N GLU A 931 -4.58 -6.66 30.24
CA GLU A 931 -3.60 -7.39 29.41
C GLU A 931 -3.65 -8.90 29.63
N THR A 932 -4.09 -9.38 30.79
CA THR A 932 -4.23 -10.82 31.04
C THR A 932 -5.48 -11.40 30.39
N VAL A 933 -6.61 -10.69 30.50
CA VAL A 933 -7.85 -11.05 29.79
C VAL A 933 -7.63 -11.02 28.28
N LEU A 934 -6.90 -10.03 27.80
CA LEU A 934 -6.53 -9.93 26.39
C LEU A 934 -5.65 -11.09 25.94
N ASN A 935 -4.69 -11.53 26.78
CA ASN A 935 -3.87 -12.71 26.49
C ASN A 935 -4.74 -13.95 26.30
N ALA A 936 -5.63 -14.25 27.25
CA ALA A 936 -6.54 -15.39 27.19
C ALA A 936 -7.47 -15.33 25.95
N LEU A 937 -8.10 -14.18 25.70
CA LEU A 937 -8.99 -14.01 24.55
C LEU A 937 -8.28 -14.08 23.20
N LEU A 938 -6.97 -13.79 23.13
CA LEU A 938 -6.19 -13.88 21.90
C LEU A 938 -5.50 -15.24 21.71
N LYS A 939 -5.16 -15.95 22.79
CA LYS A 939 -4.36 -17.19 22.72
C LYS A 939 -5.11 -18.49 23.00
N ALA A 940 -6.36 -18.43 23.50
CA ALA A 940 -7.19 -19.63 23.70
C ALA A 940 -7.13 -20.60 22.52
N GLU A 941 -6.99 -21.90 22.79
CA GLU A 941 -6.81 -22.93 21.76
C GLU A 941 -7.96 -22.91 20.74
N GLU A 942 -9.19 -23.08 21.22
CA GLU A 942 -10.38 -23.11 20.38
C GLU A 942 -11.60 -22.41 21.01
N PHE A 943 -12.32 -21.64 20.19
CA PHE A 943 -13.66 -21.16 20.49
C PHE A 943 -14.71 -22.06 19.84
N SER A 944 -15.49 -22.80 20.62
CA SER A 944 -16.35 -23.90 20.14
C SER A 944 -17.37 -23.50 19.07
N ASN A 945 -17.84 -22.24 19.10
CA ASN A 945 -18.81 -21.69 18.15
C ASN A 945 -18.23 -20.50 17.35
N GLY A 946 -16.91 -20.43 17.21
CA GLY A 946 -16.21 -19.38 16.47
C GLY A 946 -16.51 -17.98 17.03
N THR A 947 -16.83 -17.02 16.14
CA THR A 947 -17.06 -15.61 16.53
C THR A 947 -18.24 -15.46 17.50
N ARG A 948 -19.20 -16.39 17.48
CA ARG A 948 -20.35 -16.38 18.39
C ARG A 948 -19.94 -16.66 19.84
N SER A 949 -18.95 -17.51 20.07
CA SER A 949 -18.38 -17.72 21.40
C SER A 949 -17.81 -16.41 21.96
N ILE A 950 -17.02 -15.68 21.17
CA ILE A 950 -16.45 -14.38 21.57
C ILE A 950 -17.56 -13.38 21.92
N GLU A 951 -18.59 -13.26 21.07
CA GLU A 951 -19.72 -12.38 21.35
C GLU A 951 -20.48 -12.76 22.63
N LEU A 952 -20.68 -14.06 22.88
CA LEU A 952 -21.41 -14.55 24.05
C LEU A 952 -20.60 -14.39 25.33
N ILE A 953 -19.28 -14.64 25.30
CA ILE A 953 -18.37 -14.37 26.44
C ILE A 953 -18.49 -12.90 26.87
N LEU A 954 -18.46 -11.97 25.93
CA LEU A 954 -18.63 -10.54 26.25
C LEU A 954 -20.01 -10.23 26.83
N LYS A 955 -21.07 -10.89 26.33
CA LYS A 955 -22.45 -10.68 26.81
C LYS A 955 -22.71 -11.27 28.18
N THR A 956 -22.09 -12.39 28.52
CA THR A 956 -22.25 -13.07 29.82
C THR A 956 -21.31 -12.50 30.89
N SER A 957 -20.26 -11.78 30.47
CA SER A 957 -19.37 -11.00 31.33
C SER A 957 -20.09 -9.78 31.96
N ARG A 958 -19.61 -9.32 33.11
CA ARG A 958 -20.17 -8.23 33.94
C ARG A 958 -19.77 -6.83 33.45
N LEU A 959 -19.94 -6.55 32.16
CA LEU A 959 -19.43 -5.34 31.49
C LEU A 959 -20.42 -4.15 31.46
N SER A 960 -21.65 -4.35 31.96
CA SER A 960 -22.71 -3.34 31.90
C SER A 960 -22.35 -2.03 32.62
N GLY A 961 -22.48 -0.91 31.92
CA GLY A 961 -22.23 0.44 32.47
C GLY A 961 -20.74 0.76 32.74
N ARG A 962 -19.83 -0.14 32.37
CA ARG A 962 -18.38 0.04 32.51
C ARG A 962 -17.75 0.30 31.14
N ARG A 963 -16.54 0.88 31.14
CA ARG A 963 -15.67 0.96 29.94
C ARG A 963 -14.35 0.22 30.18
N ARG A 964 -14.39 -0.80 31.04
CA ARG A 964 -13.25 -1.62 31.40
C ARG A 964 -13.63 -3.11 31.36
N PHE A 965 -12.67 -3.95 31.02
CA PHE A 965 -12.81 -5.40 31.01
C PHE A 965 -11.61 -6.03 31.71
N GLU A 966 -11.81 -6.41 32.97
CA GLU A 966 -10.84 -7.03 33.87
C GLU A 966 -11.17 -8.51 34.09
N SER A 967 -10.24 -9.31 34.62
CA SER A 967 -10.46 -10.75 34.88
C SER A 967 -11.69 -10.99 35.78
N SER A 968 -11.92 -10.11 36.77
CA SER A 968 -13.09 -10.19 37.65
C SER A 968 -14.44 -9.94 36.97
N ASP A 969 -14.44 -9.41 35.74
CA ASP A 969 -15.65 -9.18 34.95
C ASP A 969 -16.03 -10.41 34.11
N LEU A 970 -15.15 -11.43 33.96
CA LEU A 970 -15.42 -12.62 33.15
C LEU A 970 -16.66 -13.39 33.66
N ALA A 971 -17.25 -14.15 32.74
CA ALA A 971 -18.35 -15.06 33.04
C ALA A 971 -17.90 -16.19 33.98
N SER A 972 -18.84 -16.89 34.63
CA SER A 972 -18.48 -18.05 35.48
C SER A 972 -17.90 -19.20 34.65
N ASP A 973 -17.17 -20.12 35.27
CA ASP A 973 -16.55 -21.26 34.59
C ASP A 973 -17.58 -22.13 33.85
N GLU A 974 -18.78 -22.30 34.42
CA GLU A 974 -19.87 -23.02 33.75
C GLU A 974 -20.37 -22.30 32.49
N GLN A 975 -20.28 -20.97 32.45
CA GLN A 975 -20.63 -20.18 31.26
C GLN A 975 -19.48 -20.15 30.25
N LEU A 976 -18.23 -20.09 30.72
CA LEU A 976 -17.03 -20.11 29.87
C LEU A 976 -16.86 -21.46 29.16
N SER A 977 -17.12 -22.58 29.85
CA SER A 977 -17.07 -23.95 29.29
C SER A 977 -18.06 -24.20 28.14
N MET A 978 -19.06 -23.33 27.94
CA MET A 978 -19.94 -23.40 26.77
C MET A 978 -19.31 -22.81 25.50
N HIS A 979 -18.19 -22.11 25.63
CA HIS A 979 -17.63 -21.23 24.59
C HIS A 979 -16.15 -21.46 24.31
N VAL A 980 -15.41 -21.96 25.30
CA VAL A 980 -14.00 -22.33 25.25
C VAL A 980 -13.89 -23.83 25.51
N GLU A 981 -13.01 -24.51 24.79
CA GLU A 981 -12.82 -25.97 24.92
C GLU A 981 -12.20 -26.37 26.27
N ASP A 982 -11.16 -25.67 26.71
CA ASP A 982 -10.44 -25.92 27.96
C ASP A 982 -10.45 -24.65 28.83
N VAL A 983 -11.25 -24.68 29.91
CA VAL A 983 -11.38 -23.55 30.86
C VAL A 983 -10.14 -23.41 31.76
N PRO A 984 -9.56 -24.50 32.31
CA PRO A 984 -8.25 -24.42 32.97
C PRO A 984 -7.17 -23.74 32.13
N ASP A 985 -6.94 -24.16 30.88
CA ASP A 985 -5.96 -23.51 29.99
C ASP A 985 -6.28 -22.02 29.77
N PHE A 986 -7.57 -21.70 29.61
CA PHE A 986 -8.01 -20.31 29.51
C PHE A 986 -7.65 -19.49 30.75
N HIS A 987 -7.77 -20.06 31.96
CA HIS A 987 -7.39 -19.40 33.21
C HIS A 987 -5.87 -19.30 33.38
N ASP A 988 -5.12 -20.30 32.98
CA ASP A 988 -3.64 -20.26 32.97
C ASP A 988 -3.15 -19.08 32.11
N LEU A 989 -3.80 -18.82 30.97
CA LEU A 989 -3.51 -17.67 30.12
C LEU A 989 -3.85 -16.31 30.77
N ILE A 990 -4.70 -16.27 31.80
CA ILE A 990 -5.01 -15.04 32.57
C ILE A 990 -3.94 -14.77 33.64
N GLU A 991 -3.07 -15.73 33.95
CA GLU A 991 -1.98 -15.49 34.90
C GLU A 991 -0.84 -14.66 34.29
N GLU A 992 -0.73 -14.65 32.95
CA GLU A 992 0.32 -13.94 32.22
C GLU A 992 -0.23 -12.77 31.37
N PRO A 993 0.24 -11.52 31.59
CA PRO A 993 -0.16 -10.40 30.76
C PRO A 993 0.50 -10.46 29.37
N ILE A 994 -0.27 -10.17 28.32
CA ILE A 994 0.31 -10.03 26.98
C ILE A 994 1.24 -8.81 26.93
N THR A 995 2.45 -9.01 26.41
CA THR A 995 3.44 -7.93 26.30
C THR A 995 3.07 -6.95 25.18
N LEU A 996 2.95 -5.66 25.51
CA LEU A 996 2.76 -4.57 24.54
C LEU A 996 4.09 -3.95 24.09
N ALA A 997 4.09 -3.17 23.00
CA ALA A 997 5.30 -2.44 22.61
C ALA A 997 5.66 -1.38 23.68
N ALA A 998 6.97 -1.26 23.96
CA ALA A 998 7.50 -0.36 24.98
C ALA A 998 7.22 1.13 24.67
N ASP A 999 7.35 1.53 23.39
CA ASP A 999 6.93 2.85 22.92
C ASP A 999 5.80 2.72 21.88
N ARG A 1000 4.73 3.47 22.12
CA ARG A 1000 3.48 3.44 21.35
C ARG A 1000 3.13 4.86 20.93
N PRO A 1001 3.83 5.47 19.96
CA PRO A 1001 3.51 6.81 19.52
C PRO A 1001 2.09 6.90 18.96
N VAL A 1002 1.47 8.08 19.08
CA VAL A 1002 0.18 8.37 18.41
C VAL A 1002 0.35 8.50 16.90
N ASP A 1003 1.54 8.85 16.42
CA ASP A 1003 1.84 8.95 15.01
C ASP A 1003 2.09 7.58 14.40
N VAL A 1004 1.23 7.21 13.46
CA VAL A 1004 1.30 5.93 12.75
C VAL A 1004 2.62 5.77 11.98
N ASP A 1005 3.19 6.85 11.43
CA ASP A 1005 4.49 6.77 10.72
C ASP A 1005 5.62 6.39 11.67
N LEU A 1006 5.68 7.06 12.82
CA LEU A 1006 6.68 6.77 13.83
C LEU A 1006 6.51 5.36 14.40
N TYR A 1007 5.27 4.96 14.71
CA TYR A 1007 4.96 3.62 15.20
C TYR A 1007 5.49 2.55 14.25
N ASN A 1008 5.13 2.66 12.96
CA ASN A 1008 5.58 1.73 11.94
C ASN A 1008 7.10 1.75 11.83
N LYS A 1009 7.73 2.94 11.80
CA LYS A 1009 9.18 3.07 11.71
C LYS A 1009 9.90 2.32 12.84
N ILE A 1010 9.43 2.49 14.08
CA ILE A 1010 9.98 1.82 15.27
C ILE A 1010 9.76 0.31 15.16
N MET A 1011 8.55 -0.13 14.82
CA MET A 1011 8.22 -1.53 14.62
C MET A 1011 9.14 -2.19 13.58
N TRP A 1012 9.30 -1.55 12.41
CA TRP A 1012 10.16 -2.00 11.32
C TRP A 1012 11.65 -2.03 11.70
N SER A 1013 12.10 -1.11 12.55
CA SER A 1013 13.48 -1.09 13.03
C SER A 1013 13.81 -2.23 13.99
N GLY A 1014 12.80 -2.75 14.70
CA GLY A 1014 12.95 -3.80 15.71
C GLY A 1014 12.56 -5.19 15.23
N LEU A 1015 12.17 -5.37 13.98
CA LEU A 1015 12.14 -6.68 13.33
C LEU A 1015 13.59 -7.02 12.96
N SER A 1016 14.14 -8.11 13.49
CA SER A 1016 15.47 -8.57 13.08
C SER A 1016 15.51 -8.58 11.55
N LYS A 1017 16.40 -7.77 10.95
CA LYS A 1017 16.92 -8.15 9.65
C LYS A 1017 17.70 -9.41 9.93
N ASP A 1018 17.03 -10.55 9.80
CA ASP A 1018 17.67 -11.84 9.99
C ASP A 1018 18.99 -11.82 9.24
N GLN A 1019 19.97 -12.36 9.96
CA GLN A 1019 21.31 -12.69 9.50
C GLN A 1019 21.23 -13.21 8.06
N ASP A 1020 21.67 -12.39 7.10
CA ASP A 1020 22.19 -12.92 5.84
C ASP A 1020 23.49 -13.69 6.14
#